data_AF-A0AAV2IJ09-F1
#
_entry.id   AF-A0AAV2IJ09-F1
#
_cell.length_a   1.000
_cell.length_b   1.000
_cell.length_c   1.000
_cell.angle_alpha   90.00
_cell.angle_beta   90.00
_cell.angle_gamma   90.00
#
_symmetry.space_group_name_H-M   'P 1'
#
loop_
_entity.id
_entity.type
_entity.pdbx_description
1 polymer ?
#
loop_
_entity_poly.entity_id
_entity_poly.type
_entity_poly.pdbx_seq_one_letter_code
_entity_poly.pdbx_strand_id
1 'polypeptide(L)'
;MMTSLELLVELVILMVSAQWIESSPLPSDCAVGLWGDTCEEMCSPGCLTDCKQEGDKCAVGCTMKQGKCFGGCNKQDGKCVAGCGEGWFGTNCIEICNNQHYGYNCVNTCGHCYNEEPCNAVTGECKYGCVQGFRGNTCKQHCEDNTYGYNCNETCGHCRRNETCNKMTGKCTGGCDRGWSGDTCKQACDRGSHGVDCLEQCGNCKANTTCHHQTGDCSEGCAPGWRGGKCNEVCPAGKYGPNCRATCGWCLKGTCDHMTGECHGGCTSGYRGSQCKEACPSGWYGENCTFPCGHCHGSSRCEPMNGICGEGCASGYHGVMCSQNCSAGTYGDDCKFPCGRCKSGSACDVLSGLCTSGCEEGWEGNKCDTSVLKTTNAFHASPTFPVLIICLVAAVILITIVFTYFVVVRPRKTALRRLYNSSSNEHLSNTYEQIVGSPWEIQRGQLSLSNELLGNGQFGQVKRGHVKINGVKVPVAIKSLKDNASAKDKRDFLNELSILKRVGKHDNVVCLVGACHIKGVMYVAMEYAKHGDLRTFLRHSRRLTSLHEYDNTSSPFLHTALRPQSLIKLSLDTAQGLKHLAEKQIIHRDVAARNVLLGDKLVAKIADFGLSKNDQTYVKTSSTRVPIRWMAVESLFNNTYTLQSDVWSFGILLWEIFTLGGTPYSSIDSQQLFTYLKDGHRLRKPRLCDQDMYAMMLQCWNDVPERRPTIDELTARLQRMLENSQVYMNISVQEESLYTEIDHDRENS
;
A
#
# COMPACT_ATOMS: atom_id res chain seq x y z
N MET A 1 -88.71 19.14 -0.75
CA MET A 1 -88.87 20.61 -0.78
C MET A 1 -87.95 21.11 -1.88
N MET A 2 -88.51 21.57 -3.01
CA MET A 2 -88.67 23.01 -3.36
C MET A 2 -87.33 23.63 -3.79
N THR A 3 -87.17 24.24 -4.99
CA THR A 3 -88.08 24.55 -6.13
C THR A 3 -87.20 24.83 -7.36
N SER A 4 -87.39 24.26 -8.57
CA SER A 4 -88.18 24.77 -9.73
C SER A 4 -87.91 26.24 -10.15
N LEU A 5 -87.86 26.67 -11.42
CA LEU A 5 -88.11 26.09 -12.77
C LEU A 5 -87.30 26.98 -13.80
N GLU A 6 -86.58 26.47 -14.80
CA GLU A 6 -86.90 26.32 -16.25
C GLU A 6 -86.92 27.54 -17.23
N LEU A 7 -86.50 27.24 -18.47
CA LEU A 7 -86.98 27.70 -19.81
C LEU A 7 -86.50 29.00 -20.52
N LEU A 8 -86.11 28.79 -21.80
CA LEU A 8 -86.19 29.67 -23.01
C LEU A 8 -85.29 30.94 -23.12
N VAL A 9 -85.15 31.60 -24.30
CA VAL A 9 -84.69 31.21 -25.67
C VAL A 9 -84.84 32.41 -26.65
N GLU A 10 -83.75 32.75 -27.36
CA GLU A 10 -83.66 33.43 -28.69
C GLU A 10 -84.13 34.89 -29.03
N LEU A 11 -83.38 35.49 -30.00
CA LEU A 11 -83.73 36.50 -31.02
C LEU A 11 -84.11 37.97 -30.61
N VAL A 12 -84.25 38.98 -31.50
CA VAL A 12 -83.27 39.62 -32.45
C VAL A 12 -83.89 40.87 -33.18
N ILE A 13 -83.07 41.85 -33.63
CA ILE A 13 -83.30 42.90 -34.68
C ILE A 13 -84.04 44.27 -34.40
N LEU A 14 -83.27 45.39 -34.53
CA LEU A 14 -83.41 46.74 -35.19
C LEU A 14 -84.66 47.70 -35.15
N MET A 15 -84.36 49.03 -35.33
CA MET A 15 -85.16 50.17 -35.92
C MET A 15 -86.12 51.04 -35.02
N VAL A 16 -86.45 52.35 -35.26
CA VAL A 16 -85.80 53.57 -35.88
C VAL A 16 -86.62 54.89 -35.63
N SER A 17 -86.01 56.10 -35.67
CA SER A 17 -86.57 57.52 -35.65
C SER A 17 -87.45 58.00 -34.45
N ALA A 18 -87.52 59.24 -33.90
CA ALA A 18 -87.25 60.69 -34.23
C ALA A 18 -88.56 61.53 -34.50
N GLN A 19 -88.74 62.88 -34.31
CA GLN A 19 -87.83 64.05 -34.07
C GLN A 19 -88.55 65.39 -33.57
N TRP A 20 -88.16 65.99 -32.42
CA TRP A 20 -88.26 67.44 -32.00
C TRP A 20 -89.67 68.16 -31.92
N ILE A 21 -89.95 69.44 -31.49
CA ILE A 21 -89.27 70.79 -31.40
C ILE A 21 -89.63 71.60 -30.08
N GLU A 22 -89.04 72.81 -29.90
CA GLU A 22 -88.79 73.63 -28.69
C GLU A 22 -89.72 74.84 -28.35
N SER A 23 -89.35 75.60 -27.29
CA SER A 23 -89.24 77.09 -27.21
C SER A 23 -88.83 77.53 -25.77
N SER A 24 -88.39 78.74 -25.37
CA SER A 24 -87.70 79.96 -25.89
C SER A 24 -87.49 80.92 -24.67
N PRO A 25 -86.84 82.13 -24.69
CA PRO A 25 -86.08 82.87 -25.72
C PRO A 25 -84.64 83.30 -25.23
N LEU A 26 -84.10 84.45 -25.67
CA LEU A 26 -82.80 85.04 -25.24
C LEU A 26 -82.79 86.60 -25.23
N PRO A 27 -82.03 87.24 -24.33
CA PRO A 27 -81.18 88.40 -24.71
C PRO A 27 -79.84 88.52 -23.90
N SER A 28 -78.86 89.38 -24.21
CA SER A 28 -78.18 89.71 -25.49
C SER A 28 -77.08 90.79 -25.28
N ASP A 29 -75.81 90.52 -25.63
CA ASP A 29 -74.81 91.52 -26.06
C ASP A 29 -73.81 90.85 -27.05
N CYS A 30 -73.26 91.56 -28.04
CA CYS A 30 -72.91 90.93 -29.33
C CYS A 30 -71.56 91.30 -29.99
N ALA A 31 -70.78 90.31 -30.44
CA ALA A 31 -69.89 90.41 -31.63
C ALA A 31 -69.47 89.02 -32.22
N VAL A 32 -70.02 88.72 -33.39
CA VAL A 32 -69.76 87.64 -34.37
C VAL A 32 -68.34 87.01 -34.38
N GLY A 33 -68.25 85.65 -34.45
CA GLY A 33 -66.96 84.95 -34.58
C GLY A 33 -66.94 83.44 -34.88
N LEU A 34 -67.79 82.94 -35.80
CA LEU A 34 -67.78 81.62 -36.51
C LEU A 34 -67.58 80.28 -35.74
N TRP A 35 -68.24 79.22 -36.27
CA TRP A 35 -68.18 77.83 -35.78
C TRP A 35 -67.03 77.00 -36.41
N GLY A 36 -66.80 75.81 -35.82
CA GLY A 36 -65.95 74.73 -36.31
C GLY A 36 -65.66 73.75 -35.16
N ASP A 37 -66.57 72.87 -34.74
CA ASP A 37 -67.05 71.63 -35.39
C ASP A 37 -66.09 70.44 -35.31
N THR A 38 -65.94 69.87 -34.11
CA THR A 38 -65.87 68.40 -33.85
C THR A 38 -65.95 68.14 -32.33
N CYS A 39 -66.39 66.94 -31.93
CA CYS A 39 -66.41 66.52 -30.51
C CYS A 39 -65.07 65.93 -30.03
N GLU A 40 -63.96 66.16 -30.75
CA GLU A 40 -62.74 65.36 -30.63
C GLU A 40 -61.72 65.90 -29.59
N GLU A 41 -61.81 67.17 -29.18
CA GLU A 41 -60.80 67.79 -28.28
C GLU A 41 -61.04 67.57 -26.76
N MET A 42 -62.08 66.85 -26.34
CA MET A 42 -62.42 66.68 -24.90
C MET A 42 -62.06 65.31 -24.28
N CYS A 43 -61.33 64.43 -24.98
CA CYS A 43 -60.92 63.12 -24.45
C CYS A 43 -59.39 62.99 -24.34
N SER A 44 -58.89 62.76 -23.13
CA SER A 44 -57.48 62.39 -22.90
C SER A 44 -57.19 60.95 -23.36
N PRO A 45 -55.94 60.61 -23.75
CA PRO A 45 -55.59 59.28 -24.22
C PRO A 45 -55.87 58.18 -23.19
N GLY A 46 -56.65 57.16 -23.57
CA GLY A 46 -56.74 55.90 -22.85
C GLY A 46 -58.13 55.25 -22.74
N CYS A 47 -59.20 55.98 -23.03
CA CYS A 47 -60.56 55.42 -23.08
C CYS A 47 -60.97 55.07 -24.53
N LEU A 48 -61.35 53.81 -24.78
CA LEU A 48 -61.96 53.40 -26.05
C LEU A 48 -63.45 53.79 -26.09
N THR A 49 -63.74 54.98 -26.62
CA THR A 49 -65.09 55.55 -26.69
C THR A 49 -65.71 55.46 -28.08
N ASP A 50 -66.87 54.80 -28.21
CA ASP A 50 -67.78 55.03 -29.34
C ASP A 50 -68.63 56.29 -29.05
N CYS A 51 -68.14 57.47 -29.42
CA CYS A 51 -68.91 58.70 -29.26
C CYS A 51 -70.11 58.73 -30.22
N LYS A 52 -71.30 59.08 -29.71
CA LYS A 52 -72.47 59.43 -30.53
C LYS A 52 -73.05 60.77 -30.10
N GLN A 53 -73.39 61.58 -31.09
CA GLN A 53 -74.01 62.89 -30.95
C GLN A 53 -75.53 62.73 -30.85
N GLU A 54 -76.16 63.36 -29.87
CA GLU A 54 -77.61 63.30 -29.64
C GLU A 54 -78.16 64.72 -29.42
N GLY A 55 -78.14 65.51 -30.51
CA GLY A 55 -78.39 66.95 -30.49
C GLY A 55 -77.20 67.75 -29.94
N ASP A 56 -77.47 68.99 -29.53
CA ASP A 56 -76.45 70.01 -29.19
C ASP A 56 -75.85 69.84 -27.78
N LYS A 57 -75.80 68.62 -27.26
CA LYS A 57 -75.22 68.29 -25.96
C LYS A 57 -74.37 67.02 -26.05
N CYS A 58 -73.12 67.14 -25.62
CA CYS A 58 -72.27 65.98 -25.35
C CYS A 58 -72.78 65.23 -24.09
N ALA A 59 -73.73 64.32 -24.28
CA ALA A 59 -74.14 63.40 -23.23
C ALA A 59 -72.99 62.42 -22.94
N VAL A 60 -72.33 62.55 -21.78
CA VAL A 60 -71.16 61.73 -21.40
C VAL A 60 -71.60 60.33 -20.95
N GLY A 61 -72.12 59.57 -21.90
CA GLY A 61 -72.49 58.16 -21.78
C GLY A 61 -71.25 57.26 -21.89
N CYS A 62 -70.39 57.24 -20.87
CA CYS A 62 -69.30 56.27 -20.76
C CYS A 62 -69.85 54.84 -20.59
N THR A 63 -70.28 54.22 -21.69
CA THR A 63 -70.63 52.80 -21.76
C THR A 63 -69.35 51.96 -21.69
N MET A 64 -69.39 50.84 -20.97
CA MET A 64 -68.19 50.07 -20.67
C MET A 64 -67.69 49.24 -21.87
N LYS A 65 -66.87 49.85 -22.73
CA LYS A 65 -65.75 49.12 -23.34
C LYS A 65 -64.59 49.16 -22.36
N GLN A 66 -64.19 47.99 -21.90
CA GLN A 66 -63.24 47.83 -20.81
C GLN A 66 -61.81 48.23 -21.24
N GLY A 67 -61.41 49.47 -20.96
CA GLY A 67 -60.06 49.67 -20.42
C GLY A 67 -59.89 48.74 -19.23
N LYS A 68 -58.73 48.10 -19.07
CA LYS A 68 -58.55 46.93 -18.19
C LYS A 68 -58.49 47.29 -16.69
N CYS A 69 -59.32 48.22 -16.23
CA CYS A 69 -59.49 48.56 -14.83
C CYS A 69 -60.18 47.43 -14.05
N PHE A 70 -59.59 47.05 -12.92
CA PHE A 70 -60.31 46.35 -11.85
C PHE A 70 -61.10 47.39 -11.03
N GLY A 71 -62.34 47.08 -10.64
CA GLY A 71 -63.20 47.99 -9.86
C GLY A 71 -63.73 49.24 -10.61
N GLY A 72 -63.49 49.38 -11.91
CA GLY A 72 -63.94 50.53 -12.73
C GLY A 72 -62.95 51.71 -12.76
N CYS A 73 -63.34 52.82 -13.39
CA CYS A 73 -62.51 54.01 -13.56
C CYS A 73 -63.21 55.31 -13.11
N ASN A 74 -62.39 56.32 -12.78
CA ASN A 74 -62.84 57.70 -12.61
C ASN A 74 -63.18 58.31 -13.98
N LYS A 75 -64.39 58.87 -14.10
CA LYS A 75 -64.91 59.47 -15.34
C LYS A 75 -64.26 60.80 -15.72
N GLN A 76 -63.49 61.43 -14.82
CA GLN A 76 -62.85 62.73 -15.07
C GLN A 76 -61.39 62.65 -15.54
N ASP A 77 -60.61 61.67 -15.05
CA ASP A 77 -59.17 61.57 -15.36
C ASP A 77 -58.73 60.18 -15.86
N GLY A 78 -59.68 59.26 -16.07
CA GLY A 78 -59.46 57.92 -16.61
C GLY A 78 -58.78 56.94 -15.66
N LYS A 79 -58.42 57.34 -14.43
CA LYS A 79 -57.68 56.47 -13.50
C LYS A 79 -58.53 55.30 -13.01
N CYS A 80 -57.95 54.11 -12.96
CA CYS A 80 -58.63 52.90 -12.51
C CYS A 80 -58.70 52.81 -10.98
N VAL A 81 -59.89 52.54 -10.43
CA VAL A 81 -60.20 52.71 -8.99
C VAL A 81 -59.58 51.62 -8.11
N ALA A 82 -59.48 50.38 -8.60
CA ALA A 82 -58.77 49.29 -7.93
C ALA A 82 -57.59 48.75 -8.77
N GLY A 83 -56.97 49.62 -9.57
CA GLY A 83 -55.85 49.28 -10.44
C GLY A 83 -56.26 48.44 -11.66
N CYS A 84 -55.34 47.62 -12.17
CA CYS A 84 -55.47 46.90 -13.43
C CYS A 84 -55.76 45.40 -13.30
N GLY A 85 -56.59 44.89 -14.19
CA GLY A 85 -56.75 43.49 -14.51
C GLY A 85 -55.52 42.88 -15.18
N GLU A 86 -55.58 41.56 -15.38
CA GLU A 86 -54.43 40.75 -15.80
C GLU A 86 -53.83 41.18 -17.14
N GLY A 87 -52.53 41.45 -17.13
CA GLY A 87 -51.72 41.82 -18.30
C GLY A 87 -51.50 43.31 -18.52
N TRP A 88 -51.94 44.19 -17.61
CA TRP A 88 -51.93 45.64 -17.80
C TRP A 88 -51.43 46.40 -16.56
N PHE A 89 -50.80 47.55 -16.79
CA PHE A 89 -50.36 48.51 -15.77
C PHE A 89 -50.52 49.97 -16.26
N GLY A 90 -50.00 50.92 -15.47
CA GLY A 90 -50.21 52.36 -15.63
C GLY A 90 -51.50 52.82 -14.95
N THR A 91 -51.65 54.11 -14.67
CA THR A 91 -52.79 54.62 -13.87
C THR A 91 -54.15 54.39 -14.53
N ASN A 92 -54.17 54.26 -15.86
CA ASN A 92 -55.37 54.11 -16.68
C ASN A 92 -55.43 52.71 -17.33
N CYS A 93 -54.51 51.79 -16.99
CA CYS A 93 -54.47 50.39 -17.45
C CYS A 93 -54.49 50.20 -18.98
N ILE A 94 -53.68 51.00 -19.67
CA ILE A 94 -53.50 51.00 -21.14
C ILE A 94 -52.12 50.49 -21.59
N GLU A 95 -51.20 50.28 -20.65
CA GLU A 95 -49.87 49.72 -20.93
C GLU A 95 -49.90 48.21 -20.66
N ILE A 96 -49.49 47.39 -21.64
CA ILE A 96 -49.35 45.94 -21.46
C ILE A 96 -48.12 45.67 -20.59
N CYS A 97 -48.16 44.67 -19.71
CA CYS A 97 -47.00 44.32 -18.87
C CYS A 97 -45.70 44.22 -19.68
N ASN A 98 -44.64 44.84 -19.15
CA ASN A 98 -43.30 44.72 -19.72
C ASN A 98 -42.83 43.24 -19.72
N ASN A 99 -41.84 42.94 -20.56
CA ASN A 99 -41.37 41.58 -20.85
C ASN A 99 -40.90 40.74 -19.63
N GLN A 100 -40.79 41.35 -18.44
CA GLN A 100 -40.38 40.70 -17.20
C GLN A 100 -41.51 40.54 -16.18
N HIS A 101 -42.76 40.95 -16.49
CA HIS A 101 -43.87 40.99 -15.53
C HIS A 101 -45.22 40.49 -16.08
N TYR A 102 -46.13 40.06 -15.21
CA TYR A 102 -47.47 39.56 -15.57
C TYR A 102 -48.54 39.69 -14.45
N GLY A 103 -49.80 39.47 -14.81
CA GLY A 103 -50.96 39.41 -13.91
C GLY A 103 -51.54 40.80 -13.58
N TYR A 104 -52.36 40.87 -12.53
CA TYR A 104 -52.97 42.13 -12.05
C TYR A 104 -51.92 43.18 -11.72
N ASN A 105 -52.08 44.40 -12.24
CA ASN A 105 -51.11 45.51 -12.12
C ASN A 105 -49.65 45.14 -12.47
N CYS A 106 -49.44 44.04 -13.21
CA CYS A 106 -48.12 43.48 -13.53
C CYS A 106 -47.22 43.23 -12.31
N VAL A 107 -47.79 42.86 -11.14
CA VAL A 107 -47.00 42.70 -9.89
C VAL A 107 -46.17 41.42 -9.80
N ASN A 108 -46.41 40.44 -10.68
CA ASN A 108 -45.67 39.17 -10.68
C ASN A 108 -44.53 39.24 -11.69
N THR A 109 -43.33 38.81 -11.33
CA THR A 109 -42.20 38.68 -12.27
C THR A 109 -42.34 37.42 -13.13
N CYS A 110 -41.90 37.46 -14.39
CA CYS A 110 -41.73 36.26 -15.23
C CYS A 110 -40.68 35.30 -14.64
N GLY A 111 -40.76 34.00 -14.97
CA GLY A 111 -39.69 33.03 -14.71
C GLY A 111 -38.67 32.96 -15.85
N HIS A 112 -37.83 31.93 -15.83
CA HIS A 112 -36.71 31.79 -16.76
C HIS A 112 -37.15 31.13 -18.09
N CYS A 113 -37.90 31.87 -18.90
CA CYS A 113 -38.36 31.45 -20.22
C CYS A 113 -37.22 31.22 -21.21
N TYR A 114 -37.37 30.21 -22.07
CA TYR A 114 -36.42 29.89 -23.14
C TYR A 114 -36.24 31.07 -24.14
N ASN A 115 -35.03 31.23 -24.68
CA ASN A 115 -34.64 32.31 -25.61
C ASN A 115 -34.84 33.76 -25.11
N GLU A 116 -34.99 34.00 -23.80
CA GLU A 116 -35.34 35.33 -23.24
C GLU A 116 -36.69 35.89 -23.74
N GLU A 117 -37.52 35.03 -24.34
CA GLU A 117 -38.86 35.39 -24.82
C GLU A 117 -39.78 35.81 -23.65
N PRO A 118 -40.61 36.86 -23.82
CA PRO A 118 -41.51 37.33 -22.77
C PRO A 118 -42.46 36.22 -22.29
N CYS A 119 -42.69 36.14 -20.98
CA CYS A 119 -43.78 35.31 -20.47
C CYS A 119 -45.15 35.91 -20.83
N ASN A 120 -46.19 35.10 -20.86
CA ASN A 120 -47.55 35.55 -21.14
C ASN A 120 -47.98 36.61 -20.09
N ALA A 121 -48.23 37.85 -20.51
CA ALA A 121 -48.59 38.95 -19.61
C ALA A 121 -49.82 38.68 -18.73
N VAL A 122 -50.71 37.76 -19.14
CA VAL A 122 -51.87 37.32 -18.35
C VAL A 122 -51.46 36.19 -17.40
N THR A 123 -51.04 35.03 -17.94
CA THR A 123 -50.88 33.78 -17.16
C THR A 123 -49.48 33.57 -16.55
N GLY A 124 -48.48 34.32 -17.01
CA GLY A 124 -47.08 34.16 -16.63
C GLY A 124 -46.36 32.97 -17.29
N GLU A 125 -47.00 32.32 -18.25
CA GLU A 125 -46.48 31.09 -18.88
C GLU A 125 -45.46 31.37 -19.99
N CYS A 126 -44.41 30.56 -20.04
CA CYS A 126 -43.34 30.62 -21.03
C CYS A 126 -43.70 29.76 -22.25
N LYS A 127 -44.09 30.42 -23.35
CA LYS A 127 -44.59 29.79 -24.60
C LYS A 127 -43.71 28.68 -25.18
N TYR A 128 -42.39 28.79 -25.01
CA TYR A 128 -41.40 27.84 -25.54
C TYR A 128 -40.73 26.98 -24.45
N GLY A 129 -41.32 26.95 -23.24
CA GLY A 129 -40.73 26.29 -22.08
C GLY A 129 -39.58 27.08 -21.46
N CYS A 130 -38.73 26.38 -20.72
CA CYS A 130 -37.76 26.95 -19.79
C CYS A 130 -36.31 26.80 -20.26
N VAL A 131 -35.45 27.73 -19.83
CA VAL A 131 -33.99 27.56 -19.93
C VAL A 131 -33.50 26.36 -19.11
N GLN A 132 -32.26 25.94 -19.37
CA GLN A 132 -31.59 24.88 -18.63
C GLN A 132 -31.62 25.12 -17.10
N GLY A 133 -31.99 24.08 -16.34
CA GLY A 133 -32.08 24.15 -14.87
C GLY A 133 -33.46 24.53 -14.30
N PHE A 134 -34.45 24.83 -15.15
CA PHE A 134 -35.80 25.25 -14.76
C PHE A 134 -36.90 24.45 -15.46
N ARG A 135 -38.09 24.39 -14.84
CA ARG A 135 -39.28 23.66 -15.31
C ARG A 135 -40.62 24.31 -14.88
N GLY A 136 -41.71 23.70 -15.36
CA GLY A 136 -43.09 24.11 -15.11
C GLY A 136 -43.52 25.27 -16.00
N ASN A 137 -44.83 25.43 -16.25
CA ASN A 137 -45.34 26.35 -17.28
C ASN A 137 -44.82 27.80 -17.16
N THR A 138 -44.55 28.27 -15.94
CA THR A 138 -44.05 29.63 -15.65
C THR A 138 -42.54 29.71 -15.42
N CYS A 139 -41.81 28.60 -15.52
CA CYS A 139 -40.34 28.50 -15.39
C CYS A 139 -39.75 29.10 -14.09
N LYS A 140 -40.50 28.97 -12.99
CA LYS A 140 -40.10 29.40 -11.63
C LYS A 140 -39.62 28.25 -10.74
N GLN A 141 -39.74 27.00 -11.18
CA GLN A 141 -39.27 25.83 -10.43
C GLN A 141 -37.92 25.38 -10.97
N HIS A 142 -37.01 24.95 -10.08
CA HIS A 142 -35.78 24.27 -10.47
C HIS A 142 -36.02 22.80 -10.85
N CYS A 143 -35.05 22.19 -11.53
CA CYS A 143 -35.05 20.75 -11.79
C CYS A 143 -35.03 19.91 -10.51
N GLU A 144 -35.82 18.83 -10.51
CA GLU A 144 -35.82 17.80 -9.47
C GLU A 144 -34.48 17.06 -9.40
N ASP A 145 -34.26 16.31 -8.33
CA ASP A 145 -33.07 15.49 -8.18
C ASP A 145 -33.01 14.39 -9.24
N ASN A 146 -31.80 14.21 -9.77
CA ASN A 146 -31.49 13.39 -10.94
C ASN A 146 -32.00 13.89 -12.31
N THR A 147 -32.45 15.16 -12.42
CA THR A 147 -32.82 15.80 -13.70
C THR A 147 -32.02 17.08 -14.01
N TYR A 148 -31.80 17.36 -15.29
CA TYR A 148 -31.10 18.55 -15.78
C TYR A 148 -31.56 19.04 -17.17
N GLY A 149 -31.03 20.17 -17.62
CA GLY A 149 -31.17 20.67 -18.99
C GLY A 149 -32.46 21.45 -19.22
N TYR A 150 -32.77 21.74 -20.49
CA TYR A 150 -33.96 22.50 -20.88
C TYR A 150 -35.24 21.76 -20.47
N ASN A 151 -36.14 22.47 -19.78
CA ASN A 151 -37.35 21.91 -19.14
C ASN A 151 -37.09 20.76 -18.14
N CYS A 152 -35.83 20.51 -17.78
CA CYS A 152 -35.38 19.37 -16.96
C CYS A 152 -35.62 17.99 -17.59
N ASN A 153 -35.60 17.91 -18.93
CA ASN A 153 -35.90 16.67 -19.67
C ASN A 153 -34.77 15.62 -19.67
N GLU A 154 -33.53 15.98 -19.31
CA GLU A 154 -32.41 15.05 -19.27
C GLU A 154 -32.24 14.43 -17.88
N THR A 155 -31.92 13.13 -17.81
CA THR A 155 -31.56 12.45 -16.55
C THR A 155 -30.06 12.52 -16.29
N CYS A 156 -29.65 12.71 -15.03
CA CYS A 156 -28.25 12.59 -14.62
C CYS A 156 -27.71 11.18 -14.92
N GLY A 157 -26.42 11.06 -15.25
CA GLY A 157 -25.74 9.76 -15.33
C GLY A 157 -25.29 9.25 -13.97
N HIS A 158 -24.31 8.35 -13.97
CA HIS A 158 -23.78 7.70 -12.77
C HIS A 158 -22.82 8.62 -11.99
N CYS A 159 -23.33 9.72 -11.46
CA CYS A 159 -22.59 10.62 -10.58
C CYS A 159 -22.20 9.91 -9.28
N ARG A 160 -20.97 10.16 -8.83
CA ARG A 160 -20.35 9.49 -7.69
C ARG A 160 -21.18 9.64 -6.39
N ARG A 161 -21.31 8.56 -5.61
CA ARG A 161 -22.00 8.54 -4.29
C ARG A 161 -23.47 8.98 -4.32
N ASN A 162 -24.16 8.93 -5.46
CA ASN A 162 -25.47 9.56 -5.67
C ASN A 162 -25.47 11.10 -5.45
N GLU A 163 -24.35 11.79 -5.65
CA GLU A 163 -24.35 13.25 -5.74
C GLU A 163 -25.18 13.70 -6.95
N THR A 164 -26.01 14.73 -6.79
CA THR A 164 -26.90 15.17 -7.87
C THR A 164 -26.14 16.00 -8.91
N CYS A 165 -26.34 15.70 -10.20
CA CYS A 165 -25.66 16.42 -11.27
C CYS A 165 -26.10 17.89 -11.34
N ASN A 166 -25.24 18.72 -11.94
CA ASN A 166 -25.52 20.14 -12.18
C ASN A 166 -26.81 20.30 -13.02
N LYS A 167 -27.83 20.95 -12.45
CA LYS A 167 -29.18 21.07 -13.04
C LYS A 167 -29.21 21.71 -14.44
N MET A 168 -28.20 22.48 -14.82
CA MET A 168 -28.11 23.10 -16.14
C MET A 168 -27.43 22.17 -17.14
N THR A 169 -26.22 21.72 -16.81
CA THR A 169 -25.28 21.06 -17.74
C THR A 169 -25.25 19.54 -17.69
N GLY A 170 -25.80 18.94 -16.63
CA GLY A 170 -25.72 17.50 -16.38
C GLY A 170 -24.37 17.02 -15.85
N LYS A 171 -23.40 17.91 -15.64
CA LYS A 171 -22.06 17.53 -15.17
C LYS A 171 -22.09 17.05 -13.71
N CYS A 172 -21.43 15.92 -13.44
CA CYS A 172 -21.22 15.40 -12.09
C CYS A 172 -19.98 16.06 -11.47
N THR A 173 -20.15 16.87 -10.43
CA THR A 173 -19.05 17.65 -9.82
C THR A 173 -18.10 16.82 -8.95
N GLY A 174 -18.58 15.72 -8.35
CA GLY A 174 -17.75 14.77 -7.59
C GLY A 174 -17.05 13.70 -8.44
N GLY A 175 -17.18 13.77 -9.77
CA GLY A 175 -16.79 12.71 -10.71
C GLY A 175 -17.86 11.62 -10.86
N CYS A 176 -17.45 10.52 -11.48
CA CYS A 176 -18.28 9.37 -11.82
C CYS A 176 -18.14 8.22 -10.83
N ASP A 177 -19.22 7.47 -10.62
CA ASP A 177 -19.17 6.19 -9.92
C ASP A 177 -18.48 5.10 -10.77
N ARG A 178 -18.16 3.97 -10.12
CA ARG A 178 -17.30 2.94 -10.70
C ARG A 178 -17.84 2.37 -12.01
N GLY A 179 -16.96 2.33 -13.01
CA GLY A 179 -17.26 1.82 -14.35
C GLY A 179 -17.74 2.85 -15.35
N TRP A 180 -17.78 4.14 -14.98
CA TRP A 180 -18.33 5.24 -15.78
C TRP A 180 -17.37 6.42 -15.91
N SER A 181 -17.50 7.16 -17.01
CA SER A 181 -16.67 8.31 -17.41
C SER A 181 -17.45 9.35 -18.24
N GLY A 182 -16.75 10.43 -18.62
CA GLY A 182 -17.30 11.60 -19.30
C GLY A 182 -17.99 12.57 -18.33
N ASP A 183 -18.09 13.86 -18.68
CA ASP A 183 -18.59 14.90 -17.77
C ASP A 183 -19.96 14.60 -17.13
N THR A 184 -20.84 13.91 -17.86
CA THR A 184 -22.19 13.53 -17.42
C THR A 184 -22.28 12.11 -16.85
N CYS A 185 -21.18 11.35 -16.81
CA CYS A 185 -21.10 9.97 -16.32
C CYS A 185 -22.09 9.00 -16.98
N LYS A 186 -22.34 9.20 -18.29
CA LYS A 186 -23.19 8.36 -19.16
C LYS A 186 -22.41 7.37 -20.03
N GLN A 187 -21.09 7.43 -20.05
CA GLN A 187 -20.22 6.53 -20.82
C GLN A 187 -19.62 5.46 -19.90
N ALA A 188 -19.59 4.20 -20.33
CA ALA A 188 -18.88 3.13 -19.61
C ALA A 188 -17.37 3.16 -19.94
N CYS A 189 -16.52 2.65 -19.04
CA CYS A 189 -15.07 2.65 -19.26
C CYS A 189 -14.63 1.97 -20.57
N ASP A 190 -13.68 2.62 -21.26
CA ASP A 190 -13.06 2.09 -22.47
C ASP A 190 -12.21 0.84 -22.20
N ARG A 191 -12.01 0.05 -23.26
CA ARG A 191 -11.23 -1.20 -23.23
C ARG A 191 -9.82 -0.96 -22.70
N GLY A 192 -9.52 -1.50 -21.52
CA GLY A 192 -8.24 -1.31 -20.84
C GLY A 192 -8.31 -0.45 -19.57
N SER A 193 -9.48 0.13 -19.27
CA SER A 193 -9.72 0.96 -18.09
C SER A 193 -10.91 0.47 -17.26
N HIS A 194 -10.91 0.78 -15.96
CA HIS A 194 -11.97 0.43 -15.02
C HIS A 194 -11.99 1.35 -13.79
N GLY A 195 -12.93 1.12 -12.87
CA GLY A 195 -12.95 1.77 -11.56
C GLY A 195 -13.58 3.16 -11.55
N VAL A 196 -13.22 3.98 -10.56
CA VAL A 196 -13.76 5.35 -10.38
C VAL A 196 -13.18 6.26 -11.46
N ASP A 197 -14.04 7.06 -12.12
CA ASP A 197 -13.67 7.94 -13.25
C ASP A 197 -12.90 7.23 -14.39
N CYS A 198 -12.98 5.88 -14.44
CA CYS A 198 -12.18 5.00 -15.29
C CYS A 198 -10.64 5.18 -15.18
N LEU A 199 -10.15 5.60 -14.00
CA LEU A 199 -8.73 5.90 -13.77
C LEU A 199 -7.87 4.68 -13.38
N GLU A 200 -8.46 3.51 -13.09
CA GLU A 200 -7.73 2.27 -12.83
C GLU A 200 -7.48 1.54 -14.18
N GLN A 201 -6.25 1.11 -14.48
CA GLN A 201 -5.95 0.32 -15.70
C GLN A 201 -6.17 -1.19 -15.48
N CYS A 202 -6.69 -1.89 -16.49
CA CYS A 202 -6.75 -3.35 -16.49
C CYS A 202 -5.35 -3.96 -16.31
N GLY A 203 -5.24 -5.01 -15.50
CA GLY A 203 -4.03 -5.83 -15.45
C GLY A 203 -3.92 -6.78 -16.66
N ASN A 204 -3.02 -7.76 -16.55
CA ASN A 204 -2.60 -8.64 -17.64
C ASN A 204 -3.61 -9.77 -17.90
N CYS A 205 -4.84 -9.40 -18.29
CA CYS A 205 -5.84 -10.35 -18.76
C CYS A 205 -5.28 -11.19 -19.92
N LYS A 206 -5.85 -12.39 -20.10
CA LYS A 206 -5.59 -13.26 -21.25
C LYS A 206 -5.77 -12.51 -22.57
N ALA A 207 -4.94 -12.81 -23.57
CA ALA A 207 -4.95 -12.12 -24.85
C ALA A 207 -6.35 -12.08 -25.51
N ASN A 208 -6.68 -10.92 -26.10
CA ASN A 208 -7.99 -10.58 -26.69
C ASN A 208 -9.17 -10.50 -25.70
N THR A 209 -8.93 -10.46 -24.38
CA THR A 209 -9.98 -10.19 -23.39
C THR A 209 -9.73 -8.88 -22.63
N THR A 210 -10.80 -8.28 -22.14
CA THR A 210 -10.81 -7.00 -21.41
C THR A 210 -11.32 -7.20 -20.00
N CYS A 211 -10.74 -6.49 -19.04
CA CYS A 211 -11.23 -6.58 -17.67
C CYS A 211 -12.63 -5.99 -17.48
N HIS A 212 -13.32 -6.40 -16.42
CA HIS A 212 -14.67 -5.92 -16.10
C HIS A 212 -14.66 -4.45 -15.67
N HIS A 213 -15.34 -3.58 -16.42
CA HIS A 213 -15.25 -2.11 -16.32
C HIS A 213 -15.47 -1.51 -14.92
N GLN A 214 -16.22 -2.16 -14.02
CA GLN A 214 -16.46 -1.65 -12.67
C GLN A 214 -15.41 -2.10 -11.65
N THR A 215 -14.83 -3.30 -11.83
CA THR A 215 -14.03 -3.98 -10.80
C THR A 215 -12.58 -4.20 -11.20
N GLY A 216 -12.29 -4.37 -12.48
CA GLY A 216 -10.96 -4.68 -13.01
C GLY A 216 -10.65 -6.17 -13.14
N ASP A 217 -11.61 -7.06 -12.91
CA ASP A 217 -11.37 -8.51 -12.94
C ASP A 217 -11.35 -9.08 -14.36
N CYS A 218 -10.47 -10.05 -14.61
CA CYS A 218 -10.34 -10.75 -15.88
C CYS A 218 -11.09 -12.11 -15.83
N SER A 219 -12.34 -12.17 -16.30
CA SER A 219 -13.17 -13.40 -16.23
C SER A 219 -12.49 -14.63 -16.85
N GLU A 220 -11.81 -14.42 -17.98
CA GLU A 220 -11.12 -15.46 -18.76
C GLU A 220 -9.73 -15.83 -18.21
N GLY A 221 -9.37 -15.27 -17.05
CA GLY A 221 -8.07 -15.42 -16.41
C GLY A 221 -6.95 -14.62 -17.06
N CYS A 222 -5.73 -14.95 -16.66
CA CYS A 222 -4.53 -14.15 -16.90
C CYS A 222 -3.65 -14.65 -18.05
N ALA A 223 -2.89 -13.72 -18.62
CA ALA A 223 -1.76 -14.00 -19.49
C ALA A 223 -0.64 -14.79 -18.76
N PRO A 224 0.30 -15.41 -19.50
CA PRO A 224 1.47 -16.06 -18.92
C PRO A 224 2.26 -15.12 -18.00
N GLY A 225 2.67 -15.61 -16.83
CA GLY A 225 3.42 -14.82 -15.86
C GLY A 225 2.58 -14.10 -14.80
N TRP A 226 1.25 -14.17 -14.88
CA TRP A 226 0.33 -13.39 -14.05
C TRP A 226 -0.77 -14.23 -13.39
N ARG A 227 -1.26 -13.77 -12.23
CA ARG A 227 -2.39 -14.31 -11.45
C ARG A 227 -3.18 -13.20 -10.73
N GLY A 228 -4.18 -13.61 -9.94
CA GLY A 228 -5.07 -12.72 -9.19
C GLY A 228 -6.31 -12.34 -10.00
N GLY A 229 -7.37 -11.84 -9.34
CA GLY A 229 -8.63 -11.51 -10.01
C GLY A 229 -8.45 -10.49 -11.15
N LYS A 230 -7.61 -9.48 -10.92
CA LYS A 230 -7.24 -8.44 -11.91
C LYS A 230 -5.99 -8.75 -12.75
N CYS A 231 -5.38 -9.93 -12.59
CA CYS A 231 -4.16 -10.31 -13.31
C CYS A 231 -2.98 -9.34 -13.18
N ASN A 232 -2.82 -8.74 -11.99
CA ASN A 232 -1.77 -7.78 -11.64
C ASN A 232 -0.69 -8.36 -10.70
N GLU A 233 -0.84 -9.60 -10.24
CA GLU A 233 0.18 -10.30 -9.45
C GLU A 233 1.09 -11.13 -10.36
N VAL A 234 2.41 -10.98 -10.23
CA VAL A 234 3.42 -11.84 -10.88
C VAL A 234 3.36 -13.26 -10.28
N CYS A 235 3.72 -14.29 -11.05
CA CYS A 235 3.77 -15.66 -10.52
C CYS A 235 4.73 -15.80 -9.32
N PRO A 236 4.34 -16.55 -8.28
CA PRO A 236 5.22 -16.84 -7.15
C PRO A 236 6.40 -17.71 -7.60
N ALA A 237 7.54 -17.55 -6.93
CA ALA A 237 8.74 -18.36 -7.15
C ALA A 237 8.42 -19.86 -7.20
N GLY A 238 8.98 -20.55 -8.20
CA GLY A 238 8.67 -21.96 -8.48
C GLY A 238 7.47 -22.19 -9.40
N LYS A 239 6.74 -21.16 -9.84
CA LYS A 239 5.61 -21.27 -10.78
C LYS A 239 5.70 -20.31 -11.96
N TYR A 240 5.07 -20.71 -13.07
CA TYR A 240 5.04 -19.94 -14.31
C TYR A 240 3.75 -20.17 -15.13
N GLY A 241 3.63 -19.45 -16.25
CA GLY A 241 2.60 -19.66 -17.27
C GLY A 241 1.26 -19.00 -16.92
N PRO A 242 0.20 -19.24 -17.71
CA PRO A 242 -1.07 -18.54 -17.56
C PRO A 242 -1.77 -18.92 -16.26
N ASN A 243 -2.16 -17.92 -15.48
CA ASN A 243 -2.71 -18.07 -14.12
C ASN A 243 -1.73 -18.80 -13.16
N CYS A 244 -0.43 -18.82 -13.47
CA CYS A 244 0.63 -19.44 -12.69
C CYS A 244 0.37 -20.92 -12.31
N ARG A 245 -0.25 -21.66 -13.25
CA ARG A 245 -0.66 -23.07 -13.03
C ARG A 245 0.47 -24.08 -13.20
N ALA A 246 1.52 -23.74 -13.95
CA ALA A 246 2.66 -24.64 -14.16
C ALA A 246 3.74 -24.44 -13.08
N THR A 247 4.47 -25.51 -12.77
CA THR A 247 5.59 -25.50 -11.82
C THR A 247 6.91 -25.55 -12.59
N CYS A 248 7.93 -24.81 -12.13
CA CYS A 248 9.29 -24.91 -12.63
C CYS A 248 9.81 -26.36 -12.57
N GLY A 249 10.75 -26.73 -13.43
CA GLY A 249 11.56 -27.93 -13.23
C GLY A 249 12.71 -27.68 -12.24
N TRP A 250 13.70 -28.56 -12.30
CA TRP A 250 14.85 -28.60 -11.40
C TRP A 250 15.93 -27.57 -11.79
N CYS A 251 15.55 -26.29 -11.82
CA CYS A 251 16.47 -25.19 -12.09
C CYS A 251 17.54 -25.09 -10.99
N LEU A 252 18.79 -24.82 -11.35
CA LEU A 252 19.92 -24.72 -10.42
C LEU A 252 19.71 -23.68 -9.29
N LYS A 253 18.97 -22.60 -9.58
CA LYS A 253 18.62 -21.54 -8.62
C LYS A 253 17.25 -21.73 -7.94
N GLY A 254 16.58 -22.86 -8.14
CA GLY A 254 15.23 -23.15 -7.62
C GLY A 254 14.09 -22.34 -8.25
N THR A 255 14.39 -21.43 -9.19
CA THR A 255 13.42 -20.56 -9.86
C THR A 255 13.62 -20.58 -11.37
N CYS A 256 12.50 -20.53 -12.10
CA CYS A 256 12.42 -20.33 -13.55
C CYS A 256 11.80 -18.97 -13.87
N ASP A 257 11.89 -18.55 -15.14
CA ASP A 257 11.13 -17.42 -15.65
C ASP A 257 9.61 -17.62 -15.46
N HIS A 258 8.93 -16.55 -15.04
CA HIS A 258 7.52 -16.60 -14.68
C HIS A 258 6.58 -16.72 -15.89
N MET A 259 7.00 -16.32 -17.08
CA MET A 259 6.18 -16.41 -18.30
C MET A 259 6.40 -17.75 -19.01
N THR A 260 7.66 -18.10 -19.28
CA THR A 260 8.07 -19.23 -20.15
C THR A 260 8.39 -20.52 -19.40
N GLY A 261 8.75 -20.43 -18.12
CA GLY A 261 9.22 -21.57 -17.33
C GLY A 261 10.69 -21.93 -17.53
N GLU A 262 11.49 -21.07 -18.17
CA GLU A 262 12.90 -21.31 -18.47
C GLU A 262 13.82 -21.16 -17.25
N CYS A 263 14.78 -22.07 -17.10
CA CYS A 263 15.80 -22.05 -16.06
C CYS A 263 17.09 -21.37 -16.55
N HIS A 264 17.14 -20.03 -16.63
CA HIS A 264 18.32 -19.28 -17.12
C HIS A 264 19.62 -19.51 -16.31
N GLY A 265 19.56 -20.20 -15.17
CA GLY A 265 20.73 -20.64 -14.40
C GLY A 265 21.21 -22.06 -14.72
N GLY A 266 20.63 -22.73 -15.72
CA GLY A 266 20.82 -24.16 -15.95
C GLY A 266 20.08 -25.05 -14.93
N CYS A 267 20.38 -26.34 -14.97
CA CYS A 267 19.72 -27.39 -14.20
C CYS A 267 20.60 -27.95 -13.08
N THR A 268 19.98 -28.35 -11.97
CA THR A 268 20.65 -29.18 -10.96
C THR A 268 21.10 -30.50 -11.56
N SER A 269 21.96 -31.23 -10.84
CA SER A 269 22.36 -32.59 -11.23
C SER A 269 21.16 -33.49 -11.55
N GLY A 270 21.36 -34.40 -12.50
CA GLY A 270 20.36 -35.37 -12.92
C GLY A 270 19.33 -34.85 -13.92
N TYR A 271 19.31 -33.55 -14.24
CA TYR A 271 18.32 -32.93 -15.12
C TYR A 271 18.92 -32.04 -16.22
N ARG A 272 18.17 -31.87 -17.31
CA ARG A 272 18.51 -31.02 -18.48
C ARG A 272 17.28 -30.41 -19.16
N GLY A 273 17.53 -29.68 -20.25
CA GLY A 273 16.54 -29.00 -21.07
C GLY A 273 16.21 -27.60 -20.52
N SER A 274 15.67 -26.72 -21.35
CA SER A 274 15.47 -25.30 -21.00
C SER A 274 14.60 -25.05 -19.76
N GLN A 275 13.70 -25.99 -19.42
CA GLN A 275 12.89 -25.95 -18.20
C GLN A 275 13.35 -26.92 -17.10
N CYS A 276 14.46 -27.65 -17.28
CA CYS A 276 15.02 -28.64 -16.35
C CYS A 276 14.02 -29.73 -15.91
N LYS A 277 13.31 -30.32 -16.89
CA LYS A 277 12.29 -31.37 -16.68
C LYS A 277 12.66 -32.72 -17.28
N GLU A 278 13.63 -32.76 -18.19
CA GLU A 278 14.18 -34.01 -18.70
C GLU A 278 15.21 -34.54 -17.70
N ALA A 279 15.16 -35.83 -17.38
CA ALA A 279 16.27 -36.50 -16.69
C ALA A 279 17.47 -36.68 -17.62
N CYS A 280 18.67 -36.93 -17.08
CA CYS A 280 19.84 -37.16 -17.93
C CYS A 280 19.68 -38.36 -18.87
N PRO A 281 20.18 -38.26 -20.12
CA PRO A 281 20.32 -39.42 -20.98
C PRO A 281 21.28 -40.42 -20.34
N SER A 282 21.03 -41.71 -20.57
CA SER A 282 21.90 -42.77 -20.06
C SER A 282 23.34 -42.61 -20.59
N GLY A 283 24.32 -42.78 -19.70
CA GLY A 283 25.72 -42.48 -19.98
C GLY A 283 26.16 -41.08 -19.56
N TRP A 284 25.27 -40.25 -18.98
CA TRP A 284 25.58 -38.88 -18.53
C TRP A 284 25.01 -38.56 -17.14
N TYR A 285 25.70 -37.70 -16.40
CA TYR A 285 25.34 -37.28 -15.04
C TYR A 285 25.72 -35.83 -14.74
N GLY A 286 25.32 -35.36 -13.55
CA GLY A 286 25.71 -34.05 -13.00
C GLY A 286 24.91 -32.88 -13.58
N GLU A 287 25.31 -31.65 -13.25
CA GLU A 287 24.59 -30.43 -13.64
C GLU A 287 24.49 -30.30 -15.16
N ASN A 288 23.28 -30.02 -15.64
CA ASN A 288 22.92 -30.00 -17.07
C ASN A 288 23.28 -31.31 -17.83
N CYS A 289 23.57 -32.41 -17.12
CA CYS A 289 24.02 -33.69 -17.66
C CYS A 289 25.33 -33.59 -18.48
N THR A 290 26.29 -32.79 -18.01
CA THR A 290 27.51 -32.45 -18.75
C THR A 290 28.67 -33.45 -18.58
N PHE A 291 28.60 -34.37 -17.63
CA PHE A 291 29.68 -35.34 -17.36
C PHE A 291 29.31 -36.74 -17.87
N PRO A 292 30.18 -37.43 -18.64
CA PRO A 292 29.95 -38.80 -19.05
C PRO A 292 30.20 -39.79 -17.90
N CYS A 293 29.44 -40.87 -17.81
CA CYS A 293 29.69 -41.98 -16.88
C CYS A 293 31.09 -42.58 -17.10
N GLY A 294 31.72 -43.06 -16.01
CA GLY A 294 32.88 -43.95 -16.11
C GLY A 294 32.50 -45.40 -16.44
N HIS A 295 33.47 -46.30 -16.31
CA HIS A 295 33.39 -47.69 -16.73
C HIS A 295 32.68 -48.58 -15.68
N CYS A 296 31.38 -48.36 -15.50
CA CYS A 296 30.54 -49.21 -14.65
C CYS A 296 30.54 -50.67 -15.12
N HIS A 297 30.36 -51.62 -14.20
CA HIS A 297 30.40 -53.05 -14.48
C HIS A 297 29.26 -53.51 -15.43
N GLY A 298 29.57 -54.44 -16.33
CA GLY A 298 28.60 -55.06 -17.24
C GLY A 298 27.88 -54.05 -18.16
N SER A 299 26.55 -54.00 -18.09
CA SER A 299 25.71 -53.02 -18.78
C SER A 299 25.05 -52.02 -17.83
N SER A 300 25.53 -51.93 -16.58
CA SER A 300 25.00 -51.00 -15.59
C SER A 300 25.26 -49.55 -15.99
N ARG A 301 24.41 -48.63 -15.51
CA ARG A 301 24.44 -47.21 -15.85
C ARG A 301 24.74 -46.42 -14.59
N CYS A 302 25.61 -45.41 -14.68
CA CYS A 302 25.89 -44.57 -13.53
C CYS A 302 24.66 -43.75 -13.10
N GLU A 303 24.57 -43.43 -11.83
CA GLU A 303 23.50 -42.60 -11.26
C GLU A 303 23.52 -41.17 -11.85
N PRO A 304 22.43 -40.69 -12.48
CA PRO A 304 22.35 -39.36 -13.09
C PRO A 304 22.72 -38.18 -12.18
N MET A 305 22.59 -38.35 -10.87
CA MET A 305 22.80 -37.29 -9.87
C MET A 305 24.28 -37.05 -9.56
N ASN A 306 25.12 -38.09 -9.62
CA ASN A 306 26.44 -38.09 -8.97
C ASN A 306 27.51 -38.92 -9.71
N GLY A 307 27.14 -39.70 -10.74
CA GLY A 307 28.09 -40.50 -11.53
C GLY A 307 28.48 -41.83 -10.89
N ILE A 308 27.84 -42.25 -9.80
CA ILE A 308 28.19 -43.48 -9.08
C ILE A 308 27.73 -44.73 -9.85
N CYS A 309 28.61 -45.73 -9.95
CA CYS A 309 28.30 -47.03 -10.52
C CYS A 309 27.82 -48.00 -9.43
N GLY A 310 26.51 -48.18 -9.29
CA GLY A 310 25.92 -48.95 -8.18
C GLY A 310 26.28 -50.44 -8.14
N GLU A 311 26.69 -51.04 -9.27
CA GLU A 311 27.14 -52.44 -9.38
C GLU A 311 28.68 -52.58 -9.35
N GLY A 312 29.41 -51.50 -9.07
CA GLY A 312 30.87 -51.45 -9.12
C GLY A 312 31.42 -51.21 -10.54
N CYS A 313 32.72 -51.41 -10.69
CA CYS A 313 33.48 -51.10 -11.90
C CYS A 313 33.79 -52.32 -12.77
N ALA A 314 33.79 -52.10 -14.08
CA ALA A 314 34.32 -53.07 -15.03
C ALA A 314 35.82 -53.29 -14.80
N SER A 315 36.28 -54.51 -15.11
CA SER A 315 37.67 -54.92 -14.96
C SER A 315 38.66 -53.92 -15.56
N GLY A 316 39.72 -53.62 -14.80
CA GLY A 316 40.69 -52.59 -15.15
C GLY A 316 40.42 -51.21 -14.55
N TYR A 317 39.27 -50.99 -13.91
CA TYR A 317 38.86 -49.71 -13.32
C TYR A 317 38.43 -49.83 -11.85
N HIS A 318 38.56 -48.72 -11.09
CA HIS A 318 38.13 -48.61 -9.70
C HIS A 318 37.65 -47.18 -9.35
N GLY A 319 37.26 -47.02 -8.08
CA GLY A 319 36.71 -45.78 -7.53
C GLY A 319 35.20 -45.65 -7.77
N VAL A 320 34.50 -44.89 -6.94
CA VAL A 320 33.01 -44.91 -6.91
C VAL A 320 32.31 -44.48 -8.22
N MET A 321 33.02 -43.81 -9.13
CA MET A 321 32.55 -43.42 -10.48
C MET A 321 33.24 -44.19 -11.62
N CYS A 322 34.08 -45.18 -11.30
CA CYS A 322 34.80 -46.03 -12.25
C CYS A 322 35.59 -45.27 -13.34
N SER A 323 36.24 -44.18 -12.92
CA SER A 323 37.02 -43.26 -13.76
C SER A 323 38.52 -43.33 -13.51
N GLN A 324 38.99 -44.27 -12.68
CA GLN A 324 40.40 -44.50 -12.36
C GLN A 324 40.82 -45.90 -12.83
N ASN A 325 41.97 -46.01 -13.50
CA ASN A 325 42.52 -47.30 -13.96
C ASN A 325 43.21 -48.03 -12.79
N CYS A 326 43.22 -49.36 -12.78
CA CYS A 326 43.90 -50.14 -11.75
C CYS A 326 45.36 -49.73 -11.57
N SER A 327 45.77 -49.59 -10.30
CA SER A 327 47.16 -49.41 -9.93
C SER A 327 47.96 -50.69 -10.14
N ALA A 328 49.24 -50.54 -10.49
CA ALA A 328 50.17 -51.65 -10.67
C ALA A 328 50.18 -52.56 -9.42
N GLY A 329 49.92 -53.85 -9.61
CA GLY A 329 49.77 -54.82 -8.51
C GLY A 329 48.33 -55.25 -8.20
N THR A 330 47.32 -54.71 -8.92
CA THR A 330 45.91 -55.11 -8.80
C THR A 330 45.23 -55.29 -10.16
N TYR A 331 44.21 -56.15 -10.23
CA TYR A 331 43.48 -56.47 -11.46
C TYR A 331 41.99 -56.80 -11.23
N GLY A 332 41.24 -56.88 -12.33
CA GLY A 332 39.85 -57.34 -12.37
C GLY A 332 38.85 -56.27 -11.95
N ASP A 333 37.59 -56.68 -11.73
CA ASP A 333 36.49 -55.77 -11.37
C ASP A 333 36.77 -55.06 -10.04
N ASP A 334 36.52 -53.73 -10.01
CA ASP A 334 36.93 -52.80 -8.93
C ASP A 334 38.42 -52.89 -8.52
N CYS A 335 39.28 -53.51 -9.34
CA CYS A 335 40.66 -53.85 -9.02
C CYS A 335 40.81 -54.66 -7.72
N LYS A 336 39.79 -55.47 -7.35
CA LYS A 336 39.70 -56.20 -6.07
C LYS A 336 40.78 -57.27 -5.88
N PHE A 337 41.38 -57.78 -6.96
CA PHE A 337 42.29 -58.93 -6.89
C PHE A 337 43.75 -58.46 -6.95
N PRO A 338 44.61 -58.84 -5.98
CA PRO A 338 46.03 -58.57 -6.06
C PRO A 338 46.68 -59.43 -7.16
N CYS A 339 47.68 -58.88 -7.85
CA CYS A 339 48.55 -59.68 -8.70
C CYS A 339 49.27 -60.76 -7.87
N GLY A 340 49.47 -61.94 -8.45
CA GLY A 340 50.40 -62.92 -7.89
C GLY A 340 51.86 -62.52 -8.10
N ARG A 341 52.77 -63.46 -7.83
CA ARG A 341 54.22 -63.26 -7.88
C ARG A 341 54.76 -63.33 -9.31
N CYS A 342 54.45 -62.30 -10.10
CA CYS A 342 55.00 -62.14 -11.44
C CYS A 342 56.51 -61.87 -11.40
N LYS A 343 57.24 -62.48 -12.32
CA LYS A 343 58.71 -62.47 -12.35
C LYS A 343 59.30 -61.06 -12.48
N SER A 344 60.38 -60.81 -11.73
CA SER A 344 61.12 -59.53 -11.70
C SER A 344 60.27 -58.32 -11.28
N GLY A 345 59.19 -58.52 -10.52
CA GLY A 345 58.34 -57.44 -10.01
C GLY A 345 57.52 -56.70 -11.06
N SER A 346 57.35 -57.24 -12.27
CA SER A 346 56.46 -56.67 -13.28
C SER A 346 54.99 -56.76 -12.83
N ALA A 347 54.18 -55.73 -13.06
CA ALA A 347 52.73 -55.83 -12.83
C ALA A 347 52.09 -56.94 -13.70
N CYS A 348 51.06 -57.59 -13.17
CA CYS A 348 50.17 -58.45 -13.96
C CYS A 348 49.26 -57.60 -14.87
N ASP A 349 48.67 -58.22 -15.89
CA ASP A 349 47.66 -57.56 -16.72
C ASP A 349 46.44 -57.13 -15.87
N VAL A 350 46.05 -55.85 -15.98
CA VAL A 350 45.03 -55.23 -15.11
C VAL A 350 43.60 -55.74 -15.38
N LEU A 351 43.35 -56.36 -16.52
CA LEU A 351 42.04 -56.95 -16.85
C LEU A 351 41.95 -58.38 -16.34
N SER A 352 42.93 -59.23 -16.68
CA SER A 352 42.88 -60.68 -16.49
C SER A 352 43.68 -61.22 -15.29
N GLY A 353 44.66 -60.45 -14.80
CA GLY A 353 45.58 -60.86 -13.74
C GLY A 353 46.74 -61.76 -14.19
N LEU A 354 46.97 -61.88 -15.49
CA LEU A 354 48.01 -62.76 -16.06
C LEU A 354 49.42 -62.18 -15.88
N CYS A 355 50.37 -63.02 -15.45
CA CYS A 355 51.79 -62.69 -15.39
C CYS A 355 52.48 -63.06 -16.71
N THR A 356 52.51 -62.13 -17.67
CA THR A 356 53.12 -62.36 -19.00
C THR A 356 54.64 -62.62 -18.96
N SER A 357 55.31 -62.26 -17.86
CA SER A 357 56.72 -62.53 -17.57
C SER A 357 56.98 -63.91 -16.93
N GLY A 358 55.94 -64.69 -16.62
CA GLY A 358 56.01 -65.90 -15.80
C GLY A 358 56.12 -65.61 -14.31
N CYS A 359 56.40 -66.64 -13.51
CA CYS A 359 56.37 -66.55 -12.04
C CYS A 359 57.75 -66.40 -11.39
N GLU A 360 57.76 -65.87 -10.17
CA GLU A 360 58.87 -65.99 -9.22
C GLU A 360 58.98 -67.43 -8.68
N GLU A 361 60.15 -67.79 -8.17
CA GLU A 361 60.46 -69.15 -7.75
C GLU A 361 59.60 -69.61 -6.56
N GLY A 362 59.03 -70.82 -6.64
CA GLY A 362 58.10 -71.37 -5.65
C GLY A 362 56.61 -71.06 -5.88
N TRP A 363 56.27 -70.32 -6.94
CA TRP A 363 54.89 -70.00 -7.34
C TRP A 363 54.56 -70.54 -8.74
N GLU A 364 53.32 -70.99 -8.91
CA GLU A 364 52.82 -71.58 -10.16
C GLU A 364 51.44 -71.03 -10.58
N GLY A 365 50.97 -71.48 -11.74
CA GLY A 365 49.76 -70.98 -12.40
C GLY A 365 50.02 -69.78 -13.31
N ASN A 366 49.05 -69.43 -14.17
CA ASN A 366 49.17 -68.33 -15.13
C ASN A 366 49.05 -66.92 -14.51
N LYS A 367 48.64 -66.84 -13.23
CA LYS A 367 48.60 -65.63 -12.41
C LYS A 367 49.65 -65.62 -11.28
N CYS A 368 50.41 -66.70 -11.12
CA CYS A 368 51.45 -66.84 -10.09
C CYS A 368 50.94 -66.64 -8.65
N ASP A 369 49.71 -67.07 -8.38
CA ASP A 369 48.97 -66.93 -7.13
C ASP A 369 48.95 -68.22 -6.28
N THR A 370 49.44 -69.33 -6.83
CA THR A 370 49.48 -70.65 -6.18
C THR A 370 50.88 -70.96 -5.68
N SER A 371 51.05 -71.15 -4.37
CA SER A 371 52.34 -71.53 -3.75
C SER A 371 52.53 -73.05 -3.71
N VAL A 372 53.70 -73.55 -4.13
CA VAL A 372 53.96 -74.99 -4.33
C VAL A 372 54.06 -75.81 -3.01
N LEU A 373 54.10 -75.15 -1.84
CA LEU A 373 54.22 -75.80 -0.53
C LEU A 373 52.85 -76.03 0.15
N LYS A 374 52.47 -77.29 0.38
CA LYS A 374 51.27 -77.69 1.13
C LYS A 374 51.54 -77.79 2.64
N THR A 375 50.73 -77.15 3.47
CA THR A 375 50.56 -77.48 4.90
C THR A 375 49.10 -77.22 5.32
N THR A 376 48.66 -77.74 6.46
CA THR A 376 47.28 -78.20 6.69
C THR A 376 46.40 -77.33 7.60
N ASN A 377 45.08 -77.50 7.43
CA ASN A 377 43.98 -77.23 8.38
C ASN A 377 43.70 -75.78 8.80
N ALA A 378 42.63 -75.20 8.24
CA ALA A 378 41.88 -74.11 8.85
C ALA A 378 40.70 -74.65 9.67
N PHE A 379 40.45 -74.06 10.85
CA PHE A 379 39.42 -74.52 11.80
C PHE A 379 38.13 -73.70 11.64
N HIS A 380 37.00 -74.34 11.31
CA HIS A 380 35.71 -73.66 11.14
C HIS A 380 35.08 -73.30 12.50
N ALA A 381 34.96 -72.00 12.79
CA ALA A 381 34.16 -71.49 13.91
C ALA A 381 32.76 -71.04 13.43
N SER A 382 31.70 -71.37 14.18
CA SER A 382 30.31 -71.09 13.79
C SER A 382 29.80 -69.74 14.34
N PRO A 383 29.15 -68.88 13.54
CA PRO A 383 28.82 -67.51 13.91
C PRO A 383 27.43 -67.37 14.59
N THR A 384 27.26 -67.91 15.80
CA THR A 384 25.98 -67.80 16.55
C THR A 384 26.03 -66.98 17.84
N PHE A 385 27.21 -66.77 18.43
CA PHE A 385 27.36 -66.06 19.71
C PHE A 385 27.29 -64.51 19.69
N PRO A 386 27.88 -63.77 18.72
CA PRO A 386 28.02 -62.31 18.87
C PRO A 386 26.70 -61.55 18.74
N VAL A 387 25.73 -62.05 17.96
CA VAL A 387 24.45 -61.38 17.70
C VAL A 387 23.61 -61.23 18.98
N LEU A 388 23.54 -62.28 19.80
CA LEU A 388 22.78 -62.26 21.07
C LEU A 388 23.34 -61.23 22.06
N ILE A 389 24.66 -61.07 22.12
CA ILE A 389 25.33 -60.09 23.00
C ILE A 389 25.01 -58.66 22.55
N ILE A 390 25.06 -58.39 21.23
CA ILE A 390 24.74 -57.07 20.67
C ILE A 390 23.28 -56.69 20.98
N CYS A 391 22.33 -57.61 20.80
CA CYS A 391 20.92 -57.37 21.12
C CYS A 391 20.68 -57.10 22.60
N LEU A 392 21.34 -57.82 23.51
CA LEU A 392 21.25 -57.57 24.96
C LEU A 392 21.82 -56.21 25.35
N VAL A 393 22.99 -55.83 24.83
CA VAL A 393 23.60 -54.52 25.09
C VAL A 393 22.71 -53.38 24.58
N ALA A 394 22.16 -53.51 23.37
CA ALA A 394 21.23 -52.51 22.81
C ALA A 394 19.97 -52.35 23.67
N ALA A 395 19.39 -53.44 24.17
CA ALA A 395 18.22 -53.40 25.05
C ALA A 395 18.52 -52.68 26.39
N VAL A 396 19.67 -52.96 27.01
CA VAL A 396 20.09 -52.30 28.26
C VAL A 396 20.36 -50.80 28.05
N ILE A 397 20.97 -50.41 26.94
CA ILE A 397 21.17 -49.00 26.56
C ILE A 397 19.82 -48.30 26.39
N LEU A 398 18.86 -48.91 25.69
CA LEU A 398 17.55 -48.31 25.45
C LEU A 398 16.74 -48.17 26.76
N ILE A 399 16.76 -49.18 27.63
CA ILE A 399 16.12 -49.14 28.96
C ILE A 399 16.75 -48.05 29.84
N THR A 400 18.09 -47.93 29.87
CA THR A 400 18.77 -46.90 30.68
C THR A 400 18.54 -45.48 30.16
N ILE A 401 18.44 -45.26 28.84
CA ILE A 401 18.03 -43.98 28.25
C ILE A 401 16.60 -43.61 28.68
N VAL A 402 15.65 -44.55 28.56
CA VAL A 402 14.25 -44.35 28.96
C VAL A 402 14.14 -44.05 30.46
N PHE A 403 14.82 -44.83 31.31
CA PHE A 403 14.86 -44.62 32.76
C PHE A 403 15.42 -43.23 33.11
N THR A 404 16.55 -42.84 32.51
CA THR A 404 17.17 -41.52 32.72
C THR A 404 16.24 -40.38 32.28
N TYR A 405 15.54 -40.53 31.16
CA TYR A 405 14.56 -39.55 30.69
C TYR A 405 13.41 -39.35 31.68
N PHE A 406 12.78 -40.44 32.15
CA PHE A 406 11.64 -40.35 33.06
C PHE A 406 12.01 -39.99 34.51
N VAL A 407 13.13 -40.50 35.03
CA VAL A 407 13.53 -40.33 36.44
C VAL A 407 14.41 -39.10 36.67
N VAL A 408 15.25 -38.70 35.71
CA VAL A 408 16.16 -37.55 35.88
C VAL A 408 15.67 -36.32 35.12
N VAL A 409 15.32 -36.46 33.84
CA VAL A 409 15.03 -35.29 32.98
C VAL A 409 13.61 -34.73 33.23
N ARG A 410 12.59 -35.59 33.30
CA ARG A 410 11.18 -35.17 33.48
C ARG A 410 10.92 -34.40 34.79
N PRO A 411 11.38 -34.85 35.99
CA PRO A 411 11.23 -34.06 37.20
C PRO A 411 12.11 -32.82 37.23
N ARG A 412 13.37 -32.86 36.73
CA ARG A 412 14.23 -31.66 36.67
C ARG A 412 13.62 -30.54 35.82
N LYS A 413 13.04 -30.84 34.64
CA LYS A 413 12.32 -29.84 33.84
C LYS A 413 11.13 -29.23 34.59
N THR A 414 10.45 -30.01 35.43
CA THR A 414 9.28 -29.56 36.21
C THR A 414 9.70 -28.69 37.41
N ALA A 415 10.76 -29.10 38.12
CA ALA A 415 11.34 -28.34 39.24
C ALA A 415 11.95 -27.01 38.79
N LEU A 416 12.75 -27.01 37.71
CA LEU A 416 13.29 -25.79 37.10
C LEU A 416 12.18 -24.82 36.68
N ARG A 417 11.05 -25.31 36.16
CA ARG A 417 9.90 -24.46 35.80
C ARG A 417 9.23 -23.81 37.01
N ARG A 418 9.24 -24.45 38.18
CA ARG A 418 8.78 -23.84 39.45
C ARG A 418 9.76 -22.79 39.97
N LEU A 419 11.05 -23.10 40.02
CA LEU A 419 12.11 -22.16 40.45
C LEU A 419 12.19 -20.92 39.55
N TYR A 420 12.10 -21.10 38.23
CA TYR A 420 12.07 -20.03 37.24
C TYR A 420 10.84 -19.11 37.38
N ASN A 421 9.67 -19.68 37.67
CA ASN A 421 8.47 -18.87 37.95
C ASN A 421 8.61 -18.09 39.26
N SER A 422 9.17 -18.70 40.31
CA SER A 422 9.48 -18.04 41.59
C SER A 422 10.38 -16.82 41.38
N SER A 423 11.55 -17.04 40.77
CA SER A 423 12.53 -16.01 40.43
C SER A 423 11.93 -14.89 39.56
N SER A 424 10.99 -15.21 38.65
CA SER A 424 10.35 -14.19 37.80
C SER A 424 9.37 -13.25 38.54
N ASN A 425 8.80 -13.67 39.67
CA ASN A 425 7.98 -12.81 40.53
C ASN A 425 8.86 -12.01 41.51
N GLU A 426 9.86 -12.67 42.09
CA GLU A 426 10.87 -12.07 42.98
C GLU A 426 11.61 -10.90 42.29
N HIS A 427 12.07 -11.10 41.06
CA HIS A 427 12.75 -10.06 40.27
C HIS A 427 11.82 -8.90 39.87
N LEU A 428 10.49 -9.10 39.85
CA LEU A 428 9.52 -8.04 39.63
C LEU A 428 9.32 -7.18 40.89
N SER A 429 9.38 -7.78 42.09
CA SER A 429 9.38 -7.04 43.37
C SER A 429 10.64 -6.19 43.52
N ASN A 430 11.82 -6.79 43.30
CA ASN A 430 13.09 -6.08 43.41
C ASN A 430 13.17 -4.85 42.48
N THR A 431 12.65 -4.93 41.25
CA THR A 431 12.65 -3.77 40.34
C THR A 431 11.57 -2.73 40.68
N TYR A 432 10.48 -3.12 41.35
CA TYR A 432 9.51 -2.17 41.92
C TYR A 432 10.13 -1.37 43.07
N GLU A 433 10.84 -2.04 43.98
CA GLU A 433 11.60 -1.41 45.07
C GLU A 433 12.72 -0.48 44.55
N GLN A 434 13.29 -0.77 43.37
CA GLN A 434 14.24 0.11 42.67
C GLN A 434 13.60 1.28 41.87
N ILE A 435 12.28 1.45 41.94
CA ILE A 435 11.57 2.61 41.35
C ILE A 435 11.03 3.51 42.46
N VAL A 436 10.43 2.95 43.51
CA VAL A 436 9.91 3.70 44.67
C VAL A 436 11.04 4.50 45.33
N GLY A 437 10.81 5.79 45.57
CA GLY A 437 11.82 6.71 46.13
C GLY A 437 12.98 7.06 45.18
N SER A 438 13.01 6.53 43.95
CA SER A 438 14.03 6.88 42.95
C SER A 438 13.68 8.18 42.21
N PRO A 439 14.67 8.88 41.58
CA PRO A 439 14.40 10.05 40.73
C PRO A 439 13.49 9.80 39.53
N TRP A 440 13.12 8.55 39.27
CA TRP A 440 12.27 8.12 38.16
C TRP A 440 10.84 7.78 38.58
N GLU A 441 10.47 7.91 39.87
CA GLU A 441 9.10 7.65 40.32
C GLU A 441 8.14 8.77 39.90
N ILE A 442 7.12 8.42 39.12
CA ILE A 442 5.98 9.32 38.85
C ILE A 442 4.88 9.03 39.88
N GLN A 443 4.48 10.04 40.65
CA GLN A 443 3.41 9.86 41.62
C GLN A 443 2.07 9.60 40.92
N ARG A 444 1.24 8.70 41.47
CA ARG A 444 0.01 8.21 40.82
C ARG A 444 -0.97 9.33 40.40
N GLY A 445 -1.00 10.44 41.14
CA GLY A 445 -1.83 11.61 40.80
C GLY A 445 -1.25 12.56 39.75
N GLN A 446 -0.01 12.33 39.29
CA GLN A 446 0.67 13.12 38.26
C GLN A 446 0.56 12.51 36.86
N LEU A 447 0.34 11.21 36.73
CA LEU A 447 0.14 10.55 35.43
C LEU A 447 -1.33 10.60 35.00
N SER A 448 -1.60 11.12 33.79
CA SER A 448 -2.89 11.00 33.13
C SER A 448 -2.74 10.29 31.78
N LEU A 449 -3.39 9.14 31.63
CA LEU A 449 -3.53 8.41 30.36
C LEU A 449 -4.62 9.05 29.50
N SER A 450 -4.47 9.05 28.18
CA SER A 450 -5.57 9.28 27.23
C SER A 450 -6.03 7.96 26.58
N ASN A 451 -7.11 8.03 25.81
CA ASN A 451 -7.60 6.91 25.01
C ASN A 451 -6.86 6.76 23.66
N GLU A 452 -5.95 7.69 23.33
CA GLU A 452 -5.21 7.70 22.07
C GLU A 452 -4.11 6.62 22.09
N LEU A 453 -4.33 5.55 21.32
CA LEU A 453 -3.35 4.50 21.10
C LEU A 453 -2.34 4.97 20.06
N LEU A 454 -1.07 5.07 20.47
CA LEU A 454 0.05 5.45 19.60
C LEU A 454 0.68 4.23 18.91
N GLY A 455 0.53 3.04 19.46
CA GLY A 455 1.01 1.80 18.84
C GLY A 455 0.84 0.56 19.71
N ASN A 456 1.00 -0.61 19.09
CA ASN A 456 1.06 -1.91 19.75
C ASN A 456 2.50 -2.44 19.67
N GLY A 457 3.25 -2.35 20.76
CA GLY A 457 4.62 -2.87 20.83
C GLY A 457 4.65 -4.37 21.12
N GLN A 458 5.83 -5.00 20.97
CA GLN A 458 6.03 -6.44 21.17
C GLN A 458 5.47 -6.99 22.49
N PHE A 459 5.55 -6.20 23.57
CA PHE A 459 5.18 -6.60 24.93
C PHE A 459 3.85 -5.99 25.43
N GLY A 460 3.24 -5.07 24.70
CA GLY A 460 2.32 -4.11 25.31
C GLY A 460 1.58 -3.17 24.36
N GLN A 461 0.98 -2.13 24.94
CA GLN A 461 0.37 -0.99 24.26
C GLN A 461 1.17 0.28 24.57
N VAL A 462 1.27 1.20 23.61
CA VAL A 462 1.76 2.57 23.83
C VAL A 462 0.58 3.52 23.68
N LYS A 463 0.26 4.29 24.72
CA LYS A 463 -0.80 5.30 24.71
C LYS A 463 -0.24 6.68 24.96
N ARG A 464 -0.88 7.71 24.42
CA ARG A 464 -0.53 9.09 24.76
C ARG A 464 -1.01 9.40 26.18
N GLY A 465 -0.34 10.35 26.82
CA GLY A 465 -0.77 10.89 28.09
C GLY A 465 0.02 12.14 28.46
N HIS A 466 -0.07 12.50 29.74
CA HIS A 466 0.69 13.61 30.31
C HIS A 466 1.23 13.24 31.69
N VAL A 467 2.40 13.78 32.04
CA VAL A 467 2.95 13.80 33.41
C VAL A 467 2.89 15.23 33.93
N LYS A 468 2.38 15.42 35.15
CA LYS A 468 2.34 16.73 35.82
C LYS A 468 3.65 17.00 36.56
N ILE A 469 4.62 17.63 35.90
CA ILE A 469 5.92 18.00 36.44
C ILE A 469 5.89 19.49 36.83
N ASN A 470 6.20 19.82 38.09
CA ASN A 470 6.21 21.20 38.62
C ASN A 470 4.94 22.01 38.26
N GLY A 471 3.78 21.36 38.27
CA GLY A 471 2.49 21.95 37.89
C GLY A 471 2.13 21.84 36.40
N VAL A 472 3.14 21.81 35.51
CA VAL A 472 2.98 21.77 34.05
C VAL A 472 2.63 20.37 33.56
N LYS A 473 1.71 20.26 32.60
CA LYS A 473 1.40 19.00 31.90
C LYS A 473 2.38 18.78 30.74
N VAL A 474 3.35 17.89 30.92
CA VAL A 474 4.29 17.47 29.88
C VAL A 474 3.68 16.30 29.10
N PRO A 475 3.55 16.35 27.76
CA PRO A 475 3.02 15.25 26.96
C PRO A 475 4.02 14.07 26.91
N VAL A 476 3.50 12.85 27.05
CA VAL A 476 4.32 11.62 27.09
C VAL A 476 3.71 10.49 26.27
N ALA A 477 4.57 9.58 25.80
CA ALA A 477 4.19 8.25 25.34
C ALA A 477 4.32 7.27 26.52
N ILE A 478 3.27 6.52 26.83
CA ILE A 478 3.19 5.64 28.00
C ILE A 478 3.11 4.19 27.52
N LYS A 479 4.16 3.40 27.76
CA LYS A 479 4.23 1.96 27.49
C LYS A 479 3.66 1.20 28.69
N SER A 480 2.72 0.29 28.48
CA SER A 480 2.22 -0.65 29.50
C SER A 480 2.14 -2.07 28.94
N LEU A 481 2.39 -3.06 29.79
CA LEU A 481 2.10 -4.46 29.47
C LEU A 481 0.60 -4.70 29.23
N LYS A 482 0.27 -5.82 28.56
CA LYS A 482 -1.09 -6.37 28.45
C LYS A 482 -1.41 -7.24 29.66
N ASP A 483 -2.69 -7.39 30.00
CA ASP A 483 -3.14 -8.10 31.21
C ASP A 483 -2.72 -9.58 31.25
N ASN A 484 -2.46 -10.18 30.08
CA ASN A 484 -2.01 -11.56 29.90
C ASN A 484 -0.48 -11.70 29.65
N ALA A 485 0.31 -10.66 29.89
CA ALA A 485 1.76 -10.66 29.62
C ALA A 485 2.53 -11.75 30.40
N SER A 486 3.38 -12.49 29.69
CA SER A 486 4.10 -13.64 30.25
C SER A 486 5.28 -13.22 31.14
N ALA A 487 5.83 -14.20 31.88
CA ALA A 487 7.06 -14.02 32.66
C ALA A 487 8.30 -13.65 31.80
N LYS A 488 8.26 -13.85 30.47
CA LYS A 488 9.29 -13.34 29.55
C LYS A 488 9.06 -11.85 29.29
N ASP A 489 7.86 -11.49 28.85
CA ASP A 489 7.50 -10.12 28.45
C ASP A 489 7.67 -9.14 29.61
N LYS A 490 7.34 -9.57 30.83
CA LYS A 490 7.61 -8.82 32.07
C LYS A 490 9.11 -8.50 32.24
N ARG A 491 10.01 -9.48 32.06
CA ARG A 491 11.46 -9.24 32.21
C ARG A 491 12.03 -8.43 31.06
N ASP A 492 11.54 -8.60 29.84
CA ASP A 492 12.02 -7.83 28.70
C ASP A 492 11.60 -6.36 28.80
N PHE A 493 10.39 -6.08 29.30
CA PHE A 493 9.93 -4.72 29.66
C PHE A 493 10.73 -4.10 30.83
N LEU A 494 11.14 -4.87 31.84
CA LEU A 494 12.04 -4.40 32.91
C LEU A 494 13.47 -4.15 32.40
N ASN A 495 13.96 -4.97 31.45
CA ASN A 495 15.25 -4.74 30.78
C ASN A 495 15.21 -3.43 29.99
N GLU A 496 14.14 -3.17 29.23
CA GLU A 496 13.95 -1.92 28.50
C GLU A 496 14.01 -0.70 29.45
N LEU A 497 13.30 -0.75 30.58
CA LEU A 497 13.35 0.31 31.59
C LEU A 497 14.76 0.48 32.21
N SER A 498 15.53 -0.59 32.41
CA SER A 498 16.90 -0.50 32.94
C SER A 498 17.89 0.08 31.94
N ILE A 499 17.69 -0.17 30.63
CA ILE A 499 18.42 0.52 29.56
C ILE A 499 18.02 2.00 29.51
N LEU A 500 16.73 2.32 29.49
CA LEU A 500 16.22 3.71 29.45
C LEU A 500 16.73 4.56 30.62
N LYS A 501 16.81 4.02 31.85
CA LYS A 501 17.43 4.68 33.01
C LYS A 501 18.92 5.02 32.80
N ARG A 502 19.63 4.28 31.93
CA ARG A 502 21.07 4.41 31.67
C ARG A 502 21.44 5.20 30.42
N VAL A 503 20.53 5.25 29.43
CA VAL A 503 20.63 6.16 28.27
C VAL A 503 20.74 7.60 28.76
N GLY A 504 19.92 8.01 29.73
CA GLY A 504 19.87 9.39 30.21
C GLY A 504 19.26 10.34 29.16
N LYS A 505 19.64 11.62 29.20
CA LYS A 505 19.12 12.64 28.28
C LYS A 505 20.06 12.82 27.07
N HIS A 506 19.50 12.75 25.87
CA HIS A 506 20.16 13.16 24.61
C HIS A 506 19.10 13.64 23.61
N ASP A 507 19.38 14.67 22.83
CA ASP A 507 18.35 15.27 21.95
C ASP A 507 17.91 14.31 20.83
N ASN A 508 18.79 13.41 20.39
CA ASN A 508 18.52 12.38 19.37
C ASN A 508 18.18 10.99 19.93
N VAL A 509 17.77 10.88 21.19
CA VAL A 509 17.30 9.61 21.77
C VAL A 509 16.01 9.84 22.56
N VAL A 510 15.04 8.94 22.47
CA VAL A 510 13.80 9.04 23.23
C VAL A 510 14.10 8.89 24.71
N CYS A 511 13.91 9.98 25.46
CA CYS A 511 14.26 10.05 26.87
C CYS A 511 13.18 9.44 27.78
N LEU A 512 13.62 8.79 28.86
CA LEU A 512 12.75 8.40 29.97
C LEU A 512 12.27 9.66 30.71
N VAL A 513 10.96 9.77 30.95
CA VAL A 513 10.36 10.79 31.82
C VAL A 513 10.12 10.22 33.23
N GLY A 514 9.83 8.92 33.33
CA GLY A 514 9.76 8.17 34.58
C GLY A 514 8.91 6.91 34.47
N ALA A 515 8.63 6.27 35.59
CA ALA A 515 7.76 5.10 35.68
C ALA A 515 6.88 5.15 36.93
N CYS A 516 5.72 4.50 36.87
CA CYS A 516 4.85 4.33 38.04
C CYS A 516 4.15 2.97 38.04
N HIS A 517 3.67 2.56 39.21
CA HIS A 517 2.88 1.36 39.41
C HIS A 517 1.43 1.72 39.81
N ILE A 518 0.44 1.23 39.07
CA ILE A 518 -0.98 1.49 39.33
C ILE A 518 -1.77 0.18 39.23
N LYS A 519 -2.42 -0.23 40.33
CA LYS A 519 -3.31 -1.41 40.41
C LYS A 519 -2.70 -2.73 39.86
N GLY A 520 -1.40 -2.98 40.07
CA GLY A 520 -0.73 -4.19 39.58
C GLY A 520 -0.09 -4.06 38.19
N VAL A 521 -0.27 -2.92 37.52
CA VAL A 521 0.28 -2.64 36.19
C VAL A 521 1.40 -1.60 36.29
N MET A 522 2.54 -1.87 35.65
CA MET A 522 3.64 -0.92 35.52
C MET A 522 3.49 -0.10 34.22
N TYR A 523 3.69 1.20 34.36
CA TYR A 523 3.63 2.18 33.27
C TYR A 523 4.97 2.89 33.17
N VAL A 524 5.55 2.93 31.96
CA VAL A 524 6.79 3.66 31.66
C VAL A 524 6.45 4.83 30.76
N ALA A 525 6.72 6.05 31.23
CA ALA A 525 6.46 7.29 30.52
C ALA A 525 7.75 7.80 29.86
N MET A 526 7.67 8.07 28.56
CA MET A 526 8.77 8.49 27.70
C MET A 526 8.39 9.79 26.98
N GLU A 527 9.39 10.48 26.42
CA GLU A 527 9.18 11.65 25.57
C GLU A 527 8.19 11.37 24.42
N TYR A 528 7.24 12.29 24.18
CA TYR A 528 6.26 12.17 23.10
C TYR A 528 6.80 12.75 21.78
N ALA A 529 7.13 11.87 20.83
CA ALA A 529 7.54 12.24 19.48
C ALA A 529 6.31 12.45 18.57
N LYS A 530 5.94 13.71 18.33
CA LYS A 530 4.63 14.08 17.77
C LYS A 530 4.41 13.74 16.28
N HIS A 531 5.45 13.40 15.53
CA HIS A 531 5.35 13.10 14.10
C HIS A 531 5.42 11.59 13.78
N GLY A 532 5.33 10.73 14.80
CA GLY A 532 5.35 9.27 14.64
C GLY A 532 6.75 8.73 14.30
N ASP A 533 6.80 7.58 13.64
CA ASP A 533 8.05 6.96 13.21
C ASP A 533 8.54 7.47 11.84
N LEU A 534 9.85 7.44 11.66
CA LEU A 534 10.55 7.93 10.48
C LEU A 534 10.18 7.14 9.22
N ARG A 535 9.94 5.82 9.30
CA ARG A 535 9.57 4.99 8.15
C ARG A 535 8.20 5.38 7.60
N THR A 536 7.22 5.55 8.48
CA THR A 536 5.89 6.05 8.15
C THR A 536 5.97 7.48 7.59
N PHE A 537 6.73 8.37 8.22
CA PHE A 537 6.91 9.75 7.73
C PHE A 537 7.55 9.81 6.33
N LEU A 538 8.63 9.07 6.09
CA LEU A 538 9.30 8.99 4.80
C LEU A 538 8.36 8.45 3.71
N ARG A 539 7.56 7.42 4.01
CA ARG A 539 6.56 6.89 3.07
C ARG A 539 5.50 7.92 2.70
N HIS A 540 4.99 8.70 3.66
CA HIS A 540 4.06 9.80 3.38
C HIS A 540 4.70 10.95 2.56
N SER A 541 6.03 11.07 2.54
CA SER A 541 6.72 12.07 1.71
C SER A 541 6.83 11.70 0.22
N ARG A 542 6.57 10.43 -0.13
CA ARG A 542 6.53 9.91 -1.51
C ARG A 542 5.31 10.43 -2.26
N ARG A 543 5.35 11.68 -2.72
CA ARG A 543 4.33 12.22 -3.64
C ARG A 543 4.36 11.45 -4.96
N LEU A 544 3.29 10.71 -5.23
CA LEU A 544 2.94 10.15 -6.53
C LEU A 544 1.70 10.92 -7.03
N THR A 545 1.57 11.04 -8.35
CA THR A 545 0.71 12.00 -9.05
C THR A 545 -0.79 11.72 -8.84
N SER A 546 -1.53 12.67 -8.24
CA SER A 546 -3.01 12.63 -8.20
C SER A 546 -3.66 14.02 -8.16
N LEU A 547 -3.04 15.03 -8.78
CA LEU A 547 -3.68 16.31 -9.11
C LEU A 547 -3.27 16.70 -10.52
N HIS A 548 -4.23 16.64 -11.44
CA HIS A 548 -4.17 17.31 -12.73
C HIS A 548 -5.30 18.34 -12.81
N GLU A 549 -5.39 19.20 -11.80
CA GLU A 549 -6.32 20.33 -11.78
C GLU A 549 -5.56 21.63 -11.48
N TYR A 550 -6.14 22.73 -11.95
CA TYR A 550 -5.44 23.91 -12.46
C TYR A 550 -5.19 24.98 -11.39
N ASP A 551 -3.93 25.20 -11.02
CA ASP A 551 -3.45 26.50 -10.52
C ASP A 551 -2.32 26.98 -11.43
N ASN A 552 -2.45 28.18 -11.96
CA ASN A 552 -1.63 28.70 -13.03
C ASN A 552 -0.57 29.68 -12.51
N THR A 553 0.09 29.32 -11.40
CA THR A 553 1.16 30.11 -10.77
C THR A 553 2.42 29.30 -10.43
N SER A 554 3.48 29.52 -11.22
CA SER A 554 4.91 29.27 -10.89
C SER A 554 5.43 27.83 -10.66
N SER A 555 6.08 27.29 -11.71
CA SER A 555 7.18 26.30 -11.67
C SER A 555 6.85 24.80 -11.38
N PRO A 556 6.79 23.94 -12.41
CA PRO A 556 6.36 22.54 -12.28
C PRO A 556 7.51 21.52 -12.08
N PHE A 557 8.46 21.74 -11.16
CA PHE A 557 9.60 20.81 -10.96
C PHE A 557 10.01 20.60 -9.49
N LEU A 558 9.45 19.59 -8.81
CA LEU A 558 10.15 18.87 -7.73
C LEU A 558 9.52 17.50 -7.41
N HIS A 559 10.31 16.44 -7.39
CA HIS A 559 9.89 15.16 -6.79
C HIS A 559 10.10 15.16 -5.27
N THR A 560 9.07 14.73 -4.55
CA THR A 560 9.00 14.57 -3.08
C THR A 560 9.07 15.87 -2.26
N ALA A 561 8.45 15.85 -1.09
CA ALA A 561 8.27 17.06 -0.26
C ALA A 561 9.44 17.35 0.70
N LEU A 562 10.47 16.49 0.73
CA LEU A 562 11.65 16.63 1.57
C LEU A 562 12.84 17.07 0.72
N ARG A 563 13.61 18.05 1.20
CA ARG A 563 14.87 18.46 0.55
C ARG A 563 15.99 17.45 0.86
N PRO A 564 16.99 17.26 -0.01
CA PRO A 564 18.12 16.37 0.28
C PRO A 564 18.84 16.68 1.60
N GLN A 565 18.96 17.96 1.97
CA GLN A 565 19.51 18.39 3.26
C GLN A 565 18.70 17.87 4.46
N SER A 566 17.38 17.68 4.31
CA SER A 566 16.54 17.06 5.34
C SER A 566 16.88 15.58 5.52
N LEU A 567 17.16 14.85 4.44
CA LEU A 567 17.57 13.44 4.52
C LEU A 567 18.93 13.31 5.22
N ILE A 568 19.92 14.15 4.84
CA ILE A 568 21.23 14.19 5.51
C ILE A 568 21.08 14.57 6.99
N LYS A 569 20.20 15.51 7.35
CA LYS A 569 19.94 15.88 8.75
C LYS A 569 19.32 14.75 9.56
N LEU A 570 18.40 13.97 9.00
CA LEU A 570 17.82 12.78 9.65
C LEU A 570 18.87 11.68 9.85
N SER A 571 19.77 11.50 8.88
CA SER A 571 20.94 10.61 9.00
C SER A 571 21.93 11.08 10.07
N LEU A 572 22.21 12.38 10.14
CA LEU A 572 23.09 12.99 11.15
C LEU A 572 22.51 12.85 12.56
N ASP A 573 21.22 13.17 12.74
CA ASP A 573 20.52 13.02 14.02
C ASP A 573 20.58 11.58 14.53
N THR A 574 20.31 10.60 13.65
CA THR A 574 20.37 9.18 14.03
C THR A 574 21.81 8.71 14.29
N ALA A 575 22.82 9.24 13.61
CA ALA A 575 24.22 8.98 13.94
C ALA A 575 24.60 9.55 15.33
N GLN A 576 24.19 10.79 15.64
CA GLN A 576 24.41 11.42 16.94
C GLN A 576 23.73 10.64 18.08
N GLY A 577 22.53 10.10 17.85
CA GLY A 577 21.86 9.20 18.79
C GLY A 577 22.64 7.90 19.03
N LEU A 578 23.14 7.25 17.97
CA LEU A 578 23.95 6.02 18.10
C LEU A 578 25.30 6.27 18.77
N LYS A 579 25.96 7.41 18.50
CA LYS A 579 27.17 7.84 19.20
C LYS A 579 26.93 7.90 20.71
N HIS A 580 25.88 8.58 21.14
CA HIS A 580 25.54 8.66 22.57
C HIS A 580 25.29 7.28 23.19
N LEU A 581 24.67 6.34 22.47
CA LEU A 581 24.50 4.96 22.94
C LEU A 581 25.84 4.19 23.04
N ALA A 582 26.74 4.36 22.06
CA ALA A 582 28.08 3.80 22.08
C ALA A 582 28.92 4.32 23.26
N GLU A 583 28.85 5.63 23.57
CA GLU A 583 29.46 6.22 24.77
C GLU A 583 28.93 5.62 26.08
N LYS A 584 27.68 5.12 26.11
CA LYS A 584 27.12 4.41 27.27
C LYS A 584 27.34 2.89 27.23
N GLN A 585 28.03 2.37 26.20
CA GLN A 585 28.25 0.95 25.92
C GLN A 585 26.92 0.16 25.77
N ILE A 586 25.94 0.79 25.12
CA ILE A 586 24.62 0.21 24.83
C ILE A 586 24.57 -0.18 23.34
N ILE A 587 24.40 -1.47 23.07
CA ILE A 587 24.12 -2.00 21.73
C ILE A 587 22.60 -1.99 21.54
N HIS A 588 22.11 -1.32 20.50
CA HIS A 588 20.69 -1.14 20.21
C HIS A 588 20.04 -2.43 19.70
N ARG A 589 20.70 -3.11 18.74
CA ARG A 589 20.36 -4.43 18.15
C ARG A 589 19.11 -4.46 17.26
N ASP A 590 18.41 -3.35 17.10
CA ASP A 590 17.31 -3.16 16.14
C ASP A 590 17.27 -1.71 15.61
N VAL A 591 18.35 -1.26 14.98
CA VAL A 591 18.42 0.06 14.33
C VAL A 591 17.72 -0.01 12.97
N ALA A 592 16.57 0.64 12.85
CA ALA A 592 15.73 0.65 11.65
C ALA A 592 14.82 1.89 11.63
N ALA A 593 14.31 2.31 10.47
CA ALA A 593 13.51 3.53 10.36
C ALA A 593 12.17 3.48 11.14
N ARG A 594 11.65 2.27 11.42
CA ARG A 594 10.50 2.04 12.31
C ARG A 594 10.77 2.39 13.78
N ASN A 595 12.04 2.33 14.19
CA ASN A 595 12.52 2.50 15.57
C ASN A 595 13.21 3.86 15.76
N VAL A 596 13.00 4.78 14.82
CA VAL A 596 13.39 6.17 14.93
C VAL A 596 12.12 7.00 14.92
N LEU A 597 11.86 7.77 15.96
CA LEU A 597 10.71 8.65 16.07
C LEU A 597 11.09 10.10 15.75
N LEU A 598 10.11 10.89 15.32
CA LEU A 598 10.29 12.28 14.94
C LEU A 598 9.68 13.24 15.98
N GLY A 599 10.56 13.93 16.71
CA GLY A 599 10.22 14.93 17.72
C GLY A 599 9.85 16.29 17.14
N ASP A 600 9.83 17.31 18.01
CA ASP A 600 9.64 18.69 17.57
C ASP A 600 10.66 19.11 16.50
N LYS A 601 10.20 19.91 15.53
CA LYS A 601 10.99 20.38 14.36
C LYS A 601 11.61 19.24 13.53
N LEU A 602 11.01 18.04 13.55
CA LEU A 602 11.48 16.82 12.85
C LEU A 602 12.87 16.33 13.30
N VAL A 603 13.30 16.64 14.54
CA VAL A 603 14.51 16.04 15.13
C VAL A 603 14.30 14.53 15.28
N ALA A 604 15.18 13.74 14.67
CA ALA A 604 15.10 12.29 14.74
C ALA A 604 15.67 11.75 16.06
N LYS A 605 14.95 10.78 16.66
CA LYS A 605 15.21 10.21 17.99
C LYS A 605 15.15 8.68 17.96
N ILE A 606 16.20 8.01 18.41
CA ILE A 606 16.24 6.53 18.51
C ILE A 606 15.29 6.04 19.61
N ALA A 607 14.57 4.96 19.36
CA ALA A 607 13.50 4.42 20.20
C ALA A 607 13.41 2.88 20.17
N ASP A 608 12.55 2.33 21.05
CA ASP A 608 12.28 0.91 21.32
C ASP A 608 13.51 0.05 21.69
N PHE A 609 13.99 0.26 22.92
CA PHE A 609 15.11 -0.47 23.52
C PHE A 609 14.78 -1.93 23.91
N GLY A 610 13.66 -2.48 23.45
CA GLY A 610 13.15 -3.81 23.83
C GLY A 610 14.07 -4.99 23.49
N LEU A 611 15.00 -4.81 22.54
CA LEU A 611 16.04 -5.79 22.20
C LEU A 611 17.45 -5.39 22.65
N SER A 612 17.65 -4.19 23.20
CA SER A 612 18.97 -3.63 23.47
C SER A 612 19.70 -4.32 24.64
N LYS A 613 21.02 -4.21 24.65
CA LYS A 613 21.88 -4.75 25.72
C LYS A 613 23.02 -3.80 26.06
N ASN A 614 23.36 -3.73 27.34
CA ASN A 614 24.63 -3.21 27.79
C ASN A 614 25.61 -4.39 27.91
N ASP A 615 26.42 -4.57 26.88
CA ASP A 615 27.50 -5.52 26.78
C ASP A 615 28.44 -5.00 25.68
N GLN A 616 29.70 -5.43 25.64
CA GLN A 616 30.57 -5.15 24.49
C GLN A 616 30.38 -6.19 23.38
N THR A 617 30.11 -7.44 23.75
CA THR A 617 29.91 -8.56 22.81
C THR A 617 28.85 -9.52 23.35
N TYR A 618 27.62 -9.41 22.85
CA TYR A 618 26.50 -10.26 23.28
C TYR A 618 26.28 -11.44 22.33
N VAL A 619 26.25 -12.67 22.86
CA VAL A 619 25.88 -13.91 22.13
C VAL A 619 24.48 -14.37 22.53
N LYS A 620 23.58 -14.47 21.55
CA LYS A 620 22.14 -14.71 21.79
C LYS A 620 21.80 -16.20 22.01
N THR A 621 21.25 -16.53 23.17
CA THR A 621 20.86 -17.90 23.58
C THR A 621 19.33 -18.17 23.55
N SER A 622 18.51 -17.29 22.96
CA SER A 622 17.04 -17.38 23.04
C SER A 622 16.29 -17.16 21.72
N SER A 623 15.13 -17.80 21.58
CA SER A 623 14.29 -17.88 20.37
C SER A 623 13.39 -16.66 20.11
N THR A 624 13.79 -15.47 20.56
CA THR A 624 13.04 -14.23 20.24
C THR A 624 13.22 -13.89 18.75
N ARG A 625 12.15 -13.44 18.06
CA ARG A 625 12.23 -12.88 16.70
C ARG A 625 13.27 -11.76 16.62
N VAL A 626 13.87 -11.55 15.45
CA VAL A 626 14.96 -10.60 15.20
C VAL A 626 14.86 -9.98 13.81
N PRO A 627 15.34 -8.74 13.62
CA PRO A 627 15.17 -7.98 12.37
C PRO A 627 16.17 -8.42 11.29
N ILE A 628 16.02 -9.64 10.75
CA ILE A 628 16.98 -10.30 9.84
C ILE A 628 17.56 -9.36 8.77
N ARG A 629 16.72 -8.53 8.14
CA ARG A 629 17.09 -7.61 7.04
C ARG A 629 17.96 -6.40 7.46
N TRP A 630 18.07 -6.13 8.76
CA TRP A 630 18.92 -5.08 9.33
C TRP A 630 20.16 -5.64 10.05
N MET A 631 20.22 -6.94 10.33
CA MET A 631 21.30 -7.57 11.09
C MET A 631 22.62 -7.61 10.32
N ALA A 632 23.72 -7.42 11.04
CA ALA A 632 25.07 -7.63 10.53
C ALA A 632 25.36 -9.11 10.26
N VAL A 633 26.31 -9.39 9.37
CA VAL A 633 26.72 -10.76 9.01
C VAL A 633 27.14 -11.58 10.23
N GLU A 634 27.97 -11.06 11.13
CA GLU A 634 28.37 -11.75 12.36
C GLU A 634 27.20 -11.99 13.34
N SER A 635 26.15 -11.16 13.27
CA SER A 635 24.91 -11.36 14.03
C SER A 635 24.02 -12.46 13.42
N LEU A 636 24.09 -12.66 12.10
CA LEU A 636 23.39 -13.72 11.38
C LEU A 636 24.11 -15.08 11.49
N PHE A 637 25.43 -15.11 11.28
CA PHE A 637 26.24 -16.35 11.37
C PHE A 637 26.45 -16.80 12.82
N ASN A 638 26.94 -15.89 13.68
CA ASN A 638 27.49 -16.24 14.98
C ASN A 638 26.61 -15.78 16.16
N ASN A 639 25.39 -15.30 15.90
CA ASN A 639 24.49 -14.68 16.90
C ASN A 639 25.17 -13.59 17.75
N THR A 640 26.21 -12.95 17.20
CA THR A 640 27.11 -12.03 17.90
C THR A 640 26.69 -10.59 17.61
N TYR A 641 26.55 -9.78 18.66
CA TYR A 641 26.16 -8.37 18.56
C TYR A 641 27.20 -7.50 19.27
N THR A 642 27.63 -6.43 18.59
CA THR A 642 28.62 -5.42 19.02
C THR A 642 28.17 -4.03 18.57
N LEU A 643 28.86 -2.96 19.00
CA LEU A 643 28.61 -1.60 18.47
C LEU A 643 28.81 -1.53 16.94
N GLN A 644 29.75 -2.29 16.38
CA GLN A 644 29.97 -2.38 14.94
C GLN A 644 28.84 -3.14 14.21
N SER A 645 28.04 -3.94 14.91
CA SER A 645 26.81 -4.54 14.35
C SER A 645 25.68 -3.50 14.22
N ASP A 646 25.58 -2.55 15.14
CA ASP A 646 24.65 -1.41 15.00
C ASP A 646 25.11 -0.46 13.87
N VAL A 647 26.41 -0.32 13.61
CA VAL A 647 26.94 0.43 12.44
C VAL A 647 26.46 -0.19 11.11
N TRP A 648 26.44 -1.52 10.99
CA TRP A 648 25.86 -2.19 9.82
C TRP A 648 24.36 -1.86 9.68
N SER A 649 23.60 -1.98 10.77
CA SER A 649 22.18 -1.66 10.79
C SER A 649 21.92 -0.16 10.49
N PHE A 650 22.81 0.73 10.92
CA PHE A 650 22.80 2.15 10.55
C PHE A 650 23.00 2.34 9.04
N GLY A 651 23.90 1.58 8.40
CA GLY A 651 24.00 1.56 6.93
C GLY A 651 22.68 1.18 6.25
N ILE A 652 21.93 0.22 6.81
CA ILE A 652 20.59 -0.15 6.31
C ILE A 652 19.57 0.98 6.57
N LEU A 653 19.61 1.65 7.71
CA LEU A 653 18.80 2.82 8.02
C LEU A 653 19.08 4.00 7.07
N LEU A 654 20.35 4.27 6.71
CA LEU A 654 20.69 5.23 5.66
C LEU A 654 20.01 4.85 4.34
N TRP A 655 20.03 3.57 3.96
CA TRP A 655 19.35 3.11 2.75
C TRP A 655 17.83 3.26 2.83
N GLU A 656 17.20 3.01 3.99
CA GLU A 656 15.78 3.32 4.21
C GLU A 656 15.50 4.83 4.04
N ILE A 657 16.35 5.71 4.58
CA ILE A 657 16.21 7.18 4.45
C ILE A 657 16.28 7.60 2.98
N PHE A 658 17.33 7.18 2.25
CA PHE A 658 17.55 7.56 0.85
C PHE A 658 16.69 6.79 -0.17
N THR A 659 15.89 5.81 0.27
CA THR A 659 14.78 5.21 -0.51
C THR A 659 13.41 5.69 -0.03
N LEU A 660 13.34 6.65 0.89
CA LEU A 660 12.10 7.16 1.48
C LEU A 660 11.21 6.04 2.06
N GLY A 661 11.79 5.18 2.88
CA GLY A 661 11.11 4.06 3.55
C GLY A 661 10.91 2.82 2.66
N GLY A 662 11.83 2.53 1.75
CA GLY A 662 11.84 1.26 1.01
C GLY A 662 12.07 0.06 1.92
N THR A 663 11.59 -1.13 1.53
CA THR A 663 11.82 -2.36 2.33
C THR A 663 13.19 -2.97 1.96
N PRO A 664 14.15 -3.10 2.90
CA PRO A 664 15.48 -3.62 2.58
C PRO A 664 15.45 -5.05 2.03
N TYR A 665 16.18 -5.25 0.93
CA TYR A 665 16.25 -6.51 0.18
C TYR A 665 14.87 -7.07 -0.23
N SER A 666 13.90 -6.22 -0.60
CA SER A 666 12.50 -6.60 -0.89
C SER A 666 12.38 -7.86 -1.78
N SER A 667 13.13 -7.89 -2.88
CA SER A 667 13.15 -8.97 -3.87
C SER A 667 13.79 -10.29 -3.39
N ILE A 668 14.33 -10.36 -2.17
CA ILE A 668 15.06 -11.52 -1.64
C ILE A 668 14.29 -12.08 -0.46
N ASP A 669 14.10 -13.40 -0.42
CA ASP A 669 13.48 -14.07 0.72
C ASP A 669 14.37 -14.01 1.98
N SER A 670 13.75 -13.95 3.16
CA SER A 670 14.46 -13.83 4.44
C SER A 670 15.35 -15.04 4.76
N GLN A 671 15.07 -16.23 4.20
CA GLN A 671 15.92 -17.43 4.33
C GLN A 671 17.12 -17.36 3.37
N GLN A 672 16.93 -16.83 2.16
CA GLN A 672 17.96 -16.72 1.13
C GLN A 672 18.94 -15.56 1.38
N LEU A 673 18.50 -14.52 2.10
CA LEU A 673 19.32 -13.34 2.41
C LEU A 673 20.64 -13.68 3.13
N PHE A 674 20.65 -14.74 3.94
CA PHE A 674 21.84 -15.28 4.59
C PHE A 674 22.96 -15.62 3.59
N THR A 675 22.63 -16.44 2.57
CA THR A 675 23.57 -16.82 1.51
C THR A 675 23.91 -15.62 0.63
N TYR A 676 22.91 -14.80 0.28
CA TYR A 676 23.13 -13.61 -0.55
C TYR A 676 24.19 -12.65 0.04
N LEU A 677 24.13 -12.39 1.34
CA LEU A 677 25.12 -11.57 2.05
C LEU A 677 26.49 -12.26 2.17
N LYS A 678 26.50 -13.59 2.37
CA LYS A 678 27.72 -14.42 2.41
C LYS A 678 28.52 -14.33 1.12
N ASP A 679 27.81 -14.29 -0.01
CA ASP A 679 28.38 -14.20 -1.36
C ASP A 679 28.82 -12.76 -1.72
N GLY A 680 28.98 -11.87 -0.72
CA GLY A 680 29.46 -10.50 -0.88
C GLY A 680 28.44 -9.48 -1.41
N HIS A 681 27.21 -9.90 -1.75
CA HIS A 681 26.20 -8.98 -2.28
C HIS A 681 25.70 -7.98 -1.22
N ARG A 682 25.27 -6.80 -1.66
CA ARG A 682 24.77 -5.69 -0.83
C ARG A 682 23.57 -5.00 -1.49
N LEU A 683 22.91 -4.09 -0.77
CA LEU A 683 21.84 -3.27 -1.34
C LEU A 683 22.39 -2.38 -2.47
N ARG A 684 21.63 -2.28 -3.56
CA ARG A 684 21.93 -1.38 -4.68
C ARG A 684 21.78 0.08 -4.25
N LYS A 685 22.57 0.97 -4.86
CA LYS A 685 22.54 2.43 -4.65
C LYS A 685 21.11 2.98 -4.83
N PRO A 686 20.55 3.71 -3.84
CA PRO A 686 19.28 4.44 -4.02
C PRO A 686 19.41 5.53 -5.08
N ARG A 687 18.36 5.80 -5.88
CA ARG A 687 18.40 6.83 -6.94
C ARG A 687 18.59 8.25 -6.40
N LEU A 688 18.12 8.54 -5.19
CA LEU A 688 18.26 9.84 -4.52
C LEU A 688 19.58 9.98 -3.73
N CYS A 689 20.46 8.98 -3.78
CA CYS A 689 21.70 8.93 -3.02
C CYS A 689 22.89 9.36 -3.90
N ASP A 690 23.74 10.26 -3.40
CA ASP A 690 25.00 10.60 -4.05
C ASP A 690 26.03 9.45 -3.94
N GLN A 691 27.21 9.61 -4.55
CA GLN A 691 28.23 8.55 -4.54
C GLN A 691 28.96 8.42 -3.19
N ASP A 692 29.12 9.51 -2.46
CA ASP A 692 29.81 9.53 -1.16
C ASP A 692 28.95 8.89 -0.07
N MET A 693 27.65 9.23 -0.03
CA MET A 693 26.65 8.65 0.84
C MET A 693 26.49 7.13 0.57
N TYR A 694 26.50 6.70 -0.69
CA TYR A 694 26.49 5.26 -1.00
C TYR A 694 27.80 4.56 -0.63
N ALA A 695 28.95 5.21 -0.84
CA ALA A 695 30.23 4.69 -0.35
C ALA A 695 30.26 4.58 1.18
N MET A 696 29.59 5.48 1.91
CA MET A 696 29.38 5.40 3.36
C MET A 696 28.54 4.16 3.73
N MET A 697 27.42 3.90 3.03
CA MET A 697 26.61 2.69 3.23
C MET A 697 27.43 1.41 3.01
N LEU A 698 28.21 1.34 1.92
CA LEU A 698 29.08 0.19 1.64
C LEU A 698 30.17 -0.01 2.70
N GLN A 699 30.73 1.07 3.24
CA GLN A 699 31.70 1.03 4.35
C GLN A 699 31.06 0.49 5.64
N CYS A 700 29.82 0.85 5.94
CA CYS A 700 29.05 0.26 7.05
C CYS A 700 28.80 -1.25 6.86
N TRP A 701 28.73 -1.73 5.61
CA TRP A 701 28.47 -3.14 5.29
C TRP A 701 29.74 -3.97 5.00
N ASN A 702 30.88 -3.60 5.57
CA ASN A 702 32.08 -4.44 5.52
C ASN A 702 31.85 -5.75 6.28
N ASP A 703 32.28 -6.89 5.74
CA ASP A 703 32.14 -8.19 6.42
C ASP A 703 32.99 -8.27 7.71
N VAL A 704 34.11 -7.55 7.75
CA VAL A 704 34.98 -7.44 8.92
C VAL A 704 34.49 -6.25 9.78
N PRO A 705 33.97 -6.46 11.00
CA PRO A 705 33.41 -5.39 11.84
C PRO A 705 34.41 -4.27 12.15
N GLU A 706 35.69 -4.61 12.29
CA GLU A 706 36.81 -3.70 12.59
C GLU A 706 37.22 -2.84 11.38
N ARG A 707 36.69 -3.14 10.18
CA ARG A 707 36.87 -2.34 8.96
C ARG A 707 35.65 -1.47 8.62
N ARG A 708 34.61 -1.50 9.45
CA ARG A 708 33.49 -0.55 9.37
C ARG A 708 33.92 0.76 10.06
N PRO A 709 33.56 1.94 9.54
CA PRO A 709 33.86 3.21 10.20
C PRO A 709 33.16 3.27 11.56
N THR A 710 33.79 3.95 12.51
CA THR A 710 33.16 4.25 13.80
C THR A 710 31.98 5.18 13.63
N ILE A 711 31.04 5.16 14.59
CA ILE A 711 29.90 6.06 14.56
C ILE A 711 30.31 7.54 14.67
N ASP A 712 31.43 7.84 15.33
CA ASP A 712 32.08 9.16 15.35
C ASP A 712 32.52 9.64 13.96
N GLU A 713 33.22 8.79 13.19
CA GLU A 713 33.65 9.10 11.82
C GLU A 713 32.44 9.31 10.88
N LEU A 714 31.39 8.50 11.06
CA LEU A 714 30.11 8.65 10.35
C LEU A 714 29.42 9.97 10.70
N THR A 715 29.30 10.32 11.98
CA THR A 715 28.76 11.61 12.42
C THR A 715 29.57 12.78 11.85
N ALA A 716 30.90 12.73 11.91
CA ALA A 716 31.78 13.76 11.39
C ALA A 716 31.79 13.86 9.85
N ARG A 717 31.47 12.78 9.13
CA ARG A 717 31.27 12.81 7.67
C ARG A 717 29.89 13.37 7.31
N LEU A 718 28.83 12.97 8.01
CA LEU A 718 27.47 13.47 7.80
C LEU A 718 27.34 14.96 8.12
N GLN A 719 28.01 15.44 9.18
CA GLN A 719 28.11 16.87 9.51
C GLN A 719 28.72 17.67 8.34
N ARG A 720 29.87 17.25 7.82
CA ARG A 720 30.53 17.89 6.67
C ARG A 720 29.70 17.81 5.39
N MET A 721 28.97 16.71 5.15
CA MET A 721 28.07 16.61 3.99
C MET A 721 26.86 17.56 4.11
N LEU A 722 26.37 17.82 5.33
CA LEU A 722 25.34 18.83 5.56
C LEU A 722 25.88 20.25 5.35
N GLU A 723 27.07 20.55 5.86
CA GLU A 723 27.75 21.85 5.70
C GLU A 723 28.10 22.17 4.23
N ASN A 724 28.63 21.19 3.49
CA ASN A 724 29.01 21.33 2.08
C ASN A 724 27.80 21.44 1.13
N SER A 725 26.57 21.14 1.57
CA SER A 725 25.36 21.06 0.74
C SER A 725 24.84 22.40 0.18
N GLN A 726 25.65 23.47 0.26
CA GLN A 726 25.51 24.74 -0.45
C GLN A 726 26.03 24.70 -1.90
N VAL A 727 26.84 23.71 -2.29
CA VAL A 727 27.43 23.64 -3.63
C VAL A 727 27.28 22.26 -4.26
N TYR A 728 26.87 22.23 -5.53
CA TYR A 728 26.70 21.04 -6.40
C TYR A 728 25.64 20.00 -5.98
N MET A 729 24.49 19.99 -6.67
CA MET A 729 24.30 19.02 -7.77
C MET A 729 23.03 19.31 -8.61
N ASN A 730 22.97 18.69 -9.80
CA ASN A 730 22.00 18.97 -10.85
C ASN A 730 20.78 18.03 -10.78
N ILE A 731 19.57 18.55 -11.04
CA ILE A 731 18.33 17.77 -11.20
C ILE A 731 17.89 17.83 -12.66
N SER A 732 18.54 17.03 -13.52
CA SER A 732 18.14 16.84 -14.92
C SER A 732 17.34 15.54 -15.07
N VAL A 733 16.13 15.65 -15.63
CA VAL A 733 15.13 14.57 -15.69
C VAL A 733 15.37 13.62 -16.87
N GLN A 734 15.28 12.30 -16.62
CA GLN A 734 14.79 11.29 -17.57
C GLN A 734 14.53 9.92 -16.87
N GLU A 735 13.64 9.13 -17.48
CA GLU A 735 13.25 7.73 -17.16
C GLU A 735 12.36 7.45 -15.92
N GLU A 736 11.47 6.46 -16.09
CA GLU A 736 10.11 6.46 -15.53
C GLU A 736 9.86 5.35 -14.49
N SER A 737 10.77 5.17 -13.55
CA SER A 737 10.71 4.08 -12.55
C SER A 737 11.18 4.52 -11.16
N LEU A 738 10.40 5.40 -10.52
CA LEU A 738 10.89 6.31 -9.48
C LEU A 738 11.01 5.74 -8.04
N TYR A 739 10.33 4.64 -7.71
CA TYR A 739 10.24 4.17 -6.31
C TYR A 739 10.61 2.70 -6.13
N THR A 740 11.38 2.41 -5.09
CA THR A 740 11.61 1.03 -4.63
C THR A 740 10.36 0.49 -3.94
N GLU A 741 10.03 -0.76 -4.25
CA GLU A 741 8.82 -1.47 -3.83
C GLU A 741 8.59 -1.44 -2.30
N ILE A 742 7.30 -1.39 -1.95
CA ILE A 742 6.82 -1.59 -0.58
C ILE A 742 6.13 -2.95 -0.54
N ASP A 743 6.86 -3.97 -0.08
CA ASP A 743 6.27 -5.25 0.33
C ASP A 743 5.78 -5.09 1.78
N HIS A 744 4.47 -5.26 1.99
CA HIS A 744 3.81 -5.15 3.30
C HIS A 744 3.75 -6.48 4.07
N ASP A 745 3.82 -7.63 3.40
CA ASP A 745 3.72 -8.95 4.04
C ASP A 745 5.03 -9.32 4.75
N ARG A 746 6.18 -8.91 4.19
CA ARG A 746 7.52 -9.11 4.77
C ARG A 746 7.85 -8.18 5.95
N GLU A 747 6.91 -7.32 6.37
CA GLU A 747 7.13 -6.38 7.48
C GLU A 747 6.84 -6.98 8.87
N ASN A 748 6.21 -8.16 8.93
CA ASN A 748 5.76 -8.83 10.15
C ASN A 748 6.46 -10.17 10.44
N SER A 749 7.59 -10.49 9.79
CA SER A 749 8.31 -11.77 9.94
C SER A 749 9.40 -11.72 11.02
#